data_AF-A0A352DSN0-F1
#
_entry.id   AF-A0A352DSN0-F1
#
_cell.length_a   1.000
_cell.length_b   1.000
_cell.length_c   1.000
_cell.angle_alpha   90.00
_cell.angle_beta   90.00
_cell.angle_gamma   90.00
#
_symmetry.space_group_name_H-M   'P 1'
#
loop_
_entity.id
_entity.type
_entity.pdbx_description
1 polymer ?
#
loop_
_entity_poly.entity_id
_entity_poly.type
_entity_poly.pdbx_seq_one_letter_code
_entity_poly.pdbx_strand_id
1 'polypeptide(L)'
;MPVKTGAEVALVPESLAAVTSTVAPAVEGQREACPGQRRLRDRLRAMSADLVASWRADGQPRAVRTAAGLRTVAEDLVRRAGGLPTHVGWTMVTIVSEFWRDRLGTGANGRRLLLLPDCPRALGTPDHGGESLEVPHVCGTACGIATIWSAARDSGWVVGSTRQAVSSIGGLLTGQYDGILGVAKLDHLEKAFAMLPAFALPVAAVPCEPPPRESDAATRIHANDCHAALEAAAIDVDWLLGLLGVAGGSGAPVGDYLPLLREAAELFTGEGLASLASRLGMDPSFGLAMHTDRSGASLRHGMVERIPPLAAAATTAGGFVVRGGKFLRPFITLAAFDAVQADRGDRRATSDGDPVRRDAVRAAAVAIEVFHKASLVHDDIEDGDRVRYGRPTLHEECGVASAINTGDYLLGVGYRIIAGLPGIDASTRADMVSILSNAHVRLAKGQGAELWWRDASDKRLSPAESLDMYGLKTSPAFEAAVALGIRLAGASPAEVGDVERYAHHVGTAFQILNDLKDWSGDLENDRRAAGDLLGGRPTIMWALALDRLAPADVERLRRLAAEAGGIGADEPTISGCIGAVRELYERAGVFTRAAAIVSEERRQATLAVMGCKLPRLRDVLEFLLDLAVPDASLPAGADAVNHADEGGG
;
A
#
# COMPACT_ATOMS: atom_id res chain seq x y z
N MET A 1 33.24 2.45 38.60
CA MET A 1 32.09 1.54 38.77
C MET A 1 31.30 1.51 37.47
N PRO A 2 30.91 0.34 36.97
CA PRO A 2 30.83 0.09 35.54
C PRO A 2 29.56 0.64 34.89
N VAL A 3 29.78 1.06 33.64
CA VAL A 3 28.86 1.58 32.64
C VAL A 3 27.80 0.52 32.30
N LYS A 4 26.52 0.86 32.44
CA LYS A 4 25.41 0.07 31.87
C LYS A 4 25.04 0.67 30.51
N THR A 5 25.56 0.06 29.46
CA THR A 5 25.08 0.16 28.09
C THR A 5 23.72 -0.52 27.98
N GLY A 6 22.69 0.25 27.63
CA GLY A 6 21.36 -0.24 27.26
C GLY A 6 20.84 0.66 26.14
N ALA A 7 21.20 0.31 24.91
CA ALA A 7 20.66 0.86 23.68
C ALA A 7 19.76 -0.22 23.03
N GLU A 8 18.91 0.20 22.09
CA GLU A 8 17.90 -0.56 21.34
C GLU A 8 16.51 -0.58 22.01
N VAL A 9 15.39 -0.22 21.36
CA VAL A 9 14.98 -0.47 19.97
C VAL A 9 14.20 0.76 19.44
N ALA A 10 14.58 1.25 18.26
CA ALA A 10 13.81 2.27 17.54
C ALA A 10 12.62 1.62 16.80
N LEU A 11 11.40 1.99 17.18
CA LEU A 11 10.15 1.55 16.56
C LEU A 11 10.06 2.10 15.11
N VAL A 12 9.96 1.18 14.15
CA VAL A 12 9.65 1.49 12.74
C VAL A 12 8.13 1.74 12.62
N PRO A 13 7.66 2.74 11.83
CA PRO A 13 6.24 3.11 11.82
C PRO A 13 5.35 2.05 11.13
N GLU A 14 4.27 1.64 11.81
CA GLU A 14 3.27 0.61 11.46
C GLU A 14 2.41 0.86 10.20
N SER A 15 2.73 1.85 9.36
CA SER A 15 1.88 2.24 8.22
C SER A 15 1.95 1.35 6.96
N LEU A 16 2.75 0.28 7.00
CA LEU A 16 2.68 -0.87 6.07
C LEU A 16 1.98 -2.09 6.68
N ALA A 17 1.75 -2.09 8.00
CA ALA A 17 0.93 -3.09 8.70
C ALA A 17 -0.54 -2.66 8.77
N ALA A 18 -0.86 -1.36 8.71
CA ALA A 18 -2.22 -0.83 8.85
C ALA A 18 -3.13 -0.97 7.60
N VAL A 19 -3.06 -2.10 6.88
CA VAL A 19 -4.11 -2.53 5.94
C VAL A 19 -4.39 -4.01 6.19
N THR A 20 -4.80 -4.33 7.41
CA THR A 20 -4.99 -5.68 7.95
C THR A 20 -6.43 -5.90 8.38
N SER A 21 -7.41 -5.68 7.52
CA SER A 21 -8.75 -6.23 7.75
C SER A 21 -9.59 -6.13 6.49
N THR A 22 -9.74 -7.25 5.79
CA THR A 22 -10.90 -7.71 4.99
C THR A 22 -10.39 -8.66 3.89
N VAL A 23 -10.25 -9.93 4.25
CA VAL A 23 -10.18 -11.03 3.28
C VAL A 23 -11.61 -11.28 2.79
N ALA A 24 -11.86 -11.22 1.49
CA ALA A 24 -13.08 -11.77 0.92
C ALA A 24 -13.16 -13.26 1.35
N PRO A 25 -14.28 -13.74 1.90
CA PRO A 25 -14.36 -15.10 2.37
C PRO A 25 -14.02 -16.04 1.20
N ALA A 26 -13.14 -17.01 1.48
CA ALA A 26 -12.93 -18.15 0.61
C ALA A 26 -14.30 -18.68 0.18
N VAL A 27 -14.42 -19.12 -1.08
CA VAL A 27 -15.56 -19.91 -1.58
C VAL A 27 -15.99 -20.86 -0.47
N GLU A 28 -17.24 -20.74 -0.04
CA GLU A 28 -17.79 -21.33 1.19
C GLU A 28 -17.15 -22.68 1.55
N GLY A 29 -16.39 -22.69 2.65
CA GLY A 29 -16.12 -23.90 3.44
C GLY A 29 -14.80 -24.65 3.21
N GLN A 30 -13.88 -24.22 2.34
CA GLN A 30 -12.60 -24.92 2.18
C GLN A 30 -11.39 -23.99 2.37
N ARG A 31 -10.62 -24.22 3.44
CA ARG A 31 -9.36 -23.54 3.71
C ARG A 31 -8.33 -23.97 2.66
N GLU A 32 -7.73 -22.99 1.99
CA GLU A 32 -6.58 -23.21 1.09
C GLU A 32 -5.46 -23.93 1.87
N ALA A 33 -4.75 -24.82 1.20
CA ALA A 33 -3.81 -25.76 1.83
C ALA A 33 -2.65 -26.09 0.89
N CYS A 34 -1.49 -26.34 1.48
CA CYS A 34 -0.35 -26.85 0.74
C CYS A 34 -0.61 -28.30 0.25
N PRO A 35 -0.28 -28.66 -1.01
CA PRO A 35 -0.43 -30.03 -1.49
C PRO A 35 0.45 -30.99 -0.67
N GLY A 36 -0.17 -31.97 -0.01
CA GLY A 36 0.56 -32.90 0.88
C GLY A 36 1.56 -33.81 0.17
N GLN A 37 1.30 -34.17 -1.10
CA GLN A 37 2.19 -35.03 -1.89
C GLN A 37 3.27 -34.21 -2.61
N ARG A 38 4.55 -34.52 -2.34
CA ARG A 38 5.70 -33.90 -3.02
C ARG A 38 5.60 -33.95 -4.56
N ARG A 39 5.22 -35.09 -5.12
CA ARG A 39 5.05 -35.26 -6.58
C ARG A 39 4.04 -34.27 -7.19
N LEU A 40 2.98 -33.92 -6.46
CA LEU A 40 2.00 -32.95 -6.93
C LEU A 40 2.57 -31.54 -6.87
N ARG A 41 3.32 -31.19 -5.81
CA ARG A 41 4.05 -29.92 -5.71
C ARG A 41 5.06 -29.77 -6.84
N ASP A 42 5.83 -30.82 -7.15
CA ASP A 42 6.80 -30.83 -8.25
C ASP A 42 6.13 -30.56 -9.61
N ARG A 43 5.00 -31.22 -9.87
CA ARG A 43 4.23 -31.04 -11.10
C ARG A 43 3.69 -29.62 -11.24
N LEU A 44 3.06 -29.09 -10.19
CA LEU A 44 2.51 -27.73 -10.20
C LEU A 44 3.60 -26.67 -10.36
N ARG A 45 4.79 -26.86 -9.75
CA ARG A 45 5.95 -25.99 -9.96
C ARG A 45 6.43 -26.01 -11.41
N ALA A 46 6.60 -27.19 -12.00
CA ALA A 46 7.01 -27.32 -13.39
C ALA A 46 6.01 -26.61 -14.33
N MET A 47 4.71 -26.84 -14.13
CA MET A 47 3.66 -26.17 -14.91
C MET A 47 3.64 -24.65 -14.72
N SER A 48 3.91 -24.17 -13.51
CA SER A 48 4.00 -22.73 -13.22
C SER A 48 5.25 -22.09 -13.86
N ALA A 49 6.37 -22.80 -13.85
CA ALA A 49 7.60 -22.36 -14.52
C ALA A 49 7.42 -22.30 -16.04
N ASP A 50 6.78 -23.30 -16.65
CA ASP A 50 6.45 -23.32 -18.09
C ASP A 50 5.52 -22.15 -18.47
N LEU A 51 4.51 -21.89 -17.64
CA LEU A 51 3.60 -20.76 -17.80
C LEU A 51 4.35 -19.43 -17.75
N VAL A 52 5.17 -19.20 -16.72
CA VAL A 52 5.96 -17.97 -16.59
C VAL A 52 6.96 -17.84 -17.74
N ALA A 53 7.57 -18.93 -18.20
CA ALA A 53 8.47 -18.92 -19.34
C ALA A 53 7.75 -18.45 -20.62
N SER A 54 6.51 -18.88 -20.84
CA SER A 54 5.71 -18.38 -21.98
C SER A 54 5.43 -16.88 -21.90
N TRP A 55 5.20 -16.34 -20.70
CA TRP A 55 5.00 -14.89 -20.52
C TRP A 55 6.25 -14.07 -20.84
N ARG A 56 7.45 -14.65 -20.72
CA ARG A 56 8.68 -13.97 -21.10
C ARG A 56 8.82 -13.86 -22.62
N ALA A 57 8.30 -14.84 -23.37
CA ALA A 57 8.32 -14.83 -24.82
C ALA A 57 7.23 -13.93 -25.41
N ASP A 58 6.00 -14.06 -24.89
CA ASP A 58 4.80 -13.47 -25.50
C ASP A 58 4.31 -12.20 -24.78
N GLY A 59 4.92 -11.87 -23.64
CA GLY A 59 4.45 -10.86 -22.71
C GLY A 59 3.43 -11.42 -21.71
N GLN A 60 3.49 -10.92 -20.47
CA GLN A 60 2.53 -11.33 -19.45
C GLN A 60 1.10 -10.88 -19.83
N PRO A 61 0.11 -11.80 -19.82
CA PRO A 61 -1.28 -11.45 -20.08
C PRO A 61 -1.80 -10.42 -19.07
N ARG A 62 -2.54 -9.40 -19.54
CA ARG A 62 -3.09 -8.36 -18.63
C ARG A 62 -3.99 -8.94 -17.55
N ALA A 63 -4.82 -9.92 -17.91
CA ALA A 63 -5.76 -10.54 -16.97
C ALA A 63 -5.07 -11.10 -15.71
N VAL A 64 -3.86 -11.64 -15.84
CA VAL A 64 -3.15 -12.30 -14.72
C VAL A 64 -2.50 -11.33 -13.73
N ARG A 65 -2.51 -10.02 -14.00
CA ARG A 65 -1.99 -8.99 -13.07
C ARG A 65 -2.93 -8.74 -11.89
N THR A 66 -4.21 -9.08 -12.04
CA THR A 66 -5.21 -9.03 -10.98
C THR A 66 -5.18 -10.31 -10.15
N ALA A 67 -5.53 -10.22 -8.87
CA ALA A 67 -5.67 -11.41 -8.01
C ALA A 67 -6.68 -12.43 -8.58
N ALA A 68 -7.79 -11.93 -9.15
CA ALA A 68 -8.83 -12.76 -9.75
C ALA A 68 -8.33 -13.52 -10.99
N GLY A 69 -7.67 -12.83 -11.93
CA GLY A 69 -7.16 -13.49 -13.13
C GLY A 69 -5.98 -14.42 -12.85
N LEU A 70 -5.12 -14.09 -11.88
CA LEU A 70 -4.09 -15.02 -11.38
C LEU A 70 -4.73 -16.28 -10.78
N ARG A 71 -5.81 -16.13 -10.00
CA ARG A 71 -6.59 -17.24 -9.45
C ARG A 71 -7.17 -18.13 -10.55
N THR A 72 -7.79 -17.56 -11.59
CA THR A 72 -8.33 -18.33 -12.72
C THR A 72 -7.26 -19.18 -13.41
N VAL A 73 -6.06 -18.62 -13.60
CA VAL A 73 -4.95 -19.37 -14.20
C VAL A 73 -4.42 -20.47 -13.25
N ALA A 74 -4.34 -20.19 -11.96
CA ALA A 74 -3.97 -21.18 -10.96
C ALA A 74 -5.00 -22.32 -10.88
N GLU A 75 -6.30 -22.04 -10.97
CA GLU A 75 -7.37 -23.04 -11.02
C GLU A 75 -7.24 -23.98 -12.23
N ASP A 76 -6.86 -23.47 -13.40
CA ASP A 76 -6.57 -24.31 -14.58
C ASP A 76 -5.38 -25.24 -14.33
N LEU A 77 -4.28 -24.69 -13.80
CA LEU A 77 -3.08 -25.49 -13.49
C LEU A 77 -3.38 -26.59 -12.47
N VAL A 78 -4.08 -26.25 -11.39
CA VAL A 78 -4.50 -27.21 -10.34
C VAL A 78 -5.34 -28.32 -10.94
N ARG A 79 -6.34 -27.98 -11.77
CA ARG A 79 -7.22 -28.96 -12.42
C ARG A 79 -6.44 -29.90 -13.33
N ARG A 80 -5.55 -29.36 -14.17
CA ARG A 80 -4.72 -30.14 -15.11
C ARG A 80 -3.67 -31.01 -14.39
N ALA A 81 -3.19 -30.56 -13.24
CA ALA A 81 -2.24 -31.32 -12.42
C ALA A 81 -2.92 -32.47 -11.63
N GLY A 82 -4.25 -32.48 -11.53
CA GLY A 82 -5.02 -33.41 -10.69
C GLY A 82 -5.02 -33.01 -9.21
N GLY A 83 -4.91 -31.71 -8.91
CA GLY A 83 -4.99 -31.16 -7.55
C GLY A 83 -6.41 -30.89 -7.09
N LEU A 84 -6.55 -30.54 -5.82
CA LEU A 84 -7.81 -30.14 -5.19
C LEU A 84 -7.99 -28.61 -5.28
N PRO A 85 -9.24 -28.09 -5.25
CA PRO A 85 -9.51 -26.65 -5.22
C PRO A 85 -8.77 -25.90 -4.11
N THR A 86 -8.47 -26.55 -2.99
CA THR A 86 -7.68 -25.98 -1.88
C THR A 86 -6.21 -25.73 -2.23
N HIS A 87 -5.70 -26.19 -3.37
CA HIS A 87 -4.31 -25.96 -3.78
C HIS A 87 -4.15 -24.71 -4.66
N VAL A 88 -5.22 -23.95 -4.88
CA VAL A 88 -5.21 -22.79 -5.78
C VAL A 88 -4.34 -21.68 -5.21
N GLY A 89 -4.51 -21.33 -3.93
CA GLY A 89 -3.69 -20.33 -3.25
C GLY A 89 -2.20 -20.68 -3.30
N TRP A 90 -1.85 -21.94 -3.02
CA TRP A 90 -0.47 -22.42 -3.13
C TRP A 90 0.10 -22.24 -4.54
N THR A 91 -0.70 -22.57 -5.56
CA THR A 91 -0.29 -22.46 -6.97
C THR A 91 -0.13 -21.00 -7.41
N MET A 92 -1.00 -20.09 -6.94
CA MET A 92 -0.84 -18.66 -7.17
C MET A 92 0.52 -18.15 -6.65
N VAL A 93 0.90 -18.53 -5.43
CA VAL A 93 2.20 -18.17 -4.85
C VAL A 93 3.33 -18.72 -5.71
N THR A 94 3.24 -19.98 -6.15
CA THR A 94 4.26 -20.58 -7.02
C THR A 94 4.44 -19.80 -8.32
N ILE A 95 3.35 -19.42 -9.01
CA ILE A 95 3.44 -18.63 -10.25
C ILE A 95 4.16 -17.30 -10.01
N VAL A 96 3.84 -16.59 -8.92
CA VAL A 96 4.50 -15.32 -8.56
C VAL A 96 5.97 -15.51 -8.23
N SER A 97 6.30 -16.53 -7.45
CA SER A 97 7.68 -16.87 -7.11
C SER A 97 8.52 -17.23 -8.33
N GLU A 98 7.97 -17.99 -9.28
CA GLU A 98 8.66 -18.33 -10.54
C GLU A 98 8.89 -17.10 -11.42
N PHE A 99 7.95 -16.16 -11.45
CA PHE A 99 8.11 -14.90 -12.20
C PHE A 99 9.31 -14.10 -11.71
N TRP A 100 9.51 -14.02 -10.39
CA TRP A 100 10.60 -13.25 -9.79
C TRP A 100 11.91 -13.99 -9.63
N ARG A 101 11.96 -15.30 -9.89
CA ARG A 101 13.14 -16.16 -9.73
C ARG A 101 14.42 -15.52 -10.27
N ASP A 102 14.42 -15.07 -11.51
CA ASP A 102 15.62 -14.52 -12.17
C ASP A 102 16.03 -13.17 -11.56
N ARG A 103 15.06 -12.32 -11.22
CA ARG A 103 15.33 -11.02 -10.59
C ARG A 103 15.95 -11.19 -9.21
N LEU A 104 15.46 -12.16 -8.45
CA LEU A 104 15.98 -12.51 -7.12
C LEU A 104 17.36 -13.18 -7.20
N GLY A 105 17.61 -13.99 -8.22
CA GLY A 105 18.92 -14.61 -8.46
C GLY A 105 20.04 -13.62 -8.81
N THR A 106 19.70 -12.42 -9.28
CA THR A 106 20.65 -11.47 -9.90
C THR A 106 20.95 -10.22 -9.05
N GLY A 107 20.35 -10.08 -7.87
CA GLY A 107 20.61 -8.95 -6.97
C GLY A 107 22.01 -8.95 -6.36
N ALA A 108 22.50 -7.78 -5.94
CA ALA A 108 23.83 -7.65 -5.37
C ALA A 108 23.95 -8.33 -3.99
N ASN A 109 25.17 -8.71 -3.62
CA ASN A 109 25.46 -9.30 -2.30
C ASN A 109 25.06 -8.33 -1.18
N GLY A 110 24.44 -8.85 -0.13
CA GLY A 110 23.96 -8.08 1.02
C GLY A 110 22.67 -7.29 0.75
N ARG A 111 22.16 -7.28 -0.49
CA ARG A 111 20.93 -6.56 -0.88
C ARG A 111 19.76 -7.49 -1.16
N ARG A 112 19.80 -8.76 -0.76
CA ARG A 112 18.68 -9.68 -0.92
C ARG A 112 18.36 -10.31 0.42
N LEU A 113 17.09 -10.28 0.82
CA LEU A 113 16.68 -10.79 2.11
C LEU A 113 15.97 -12.13 1.97
N LEU A 114 16.43 -13.10 2.72
CA LEU A 114 15.74 -14.37 2.95
C LEU A 114 15.12 -14.36 4.34
N LEU A 115 13.81 -14.58 4.43
CA LEU A 115 13.09 -14.76 5.69
C LEU A 115 12.81 -16.25 5.90
N LEU A 116 13.38 -16.81 6.97
CA LEU A 116 13.21 -18.23 7.32
C LEU A 116 12.42 -18.40 8.62
N PRO A 117 11.49 -19.38 8.70
CA PRO A 117 10.87 -19.78 9.94
C PRO A 117 11.87 -20.56 10.79
N ASP A 118 11.50 -20.78 12.05
CA ASP A 118 12.19 -21.77 12.87
C ASP A 118 11.97 -23.18 12.32
N CYS A 119 12.95 -24.04 12.57
CA CYS A 119 12.79 -25.48 12.35
C CYS A 119 11.62 -26.00 13.20
N PRO A 120 10.63 -26.70 12.63
CA PRO A 120 9.50 -27.25 13.38
C PRO A 120 9.93 -28.15 14.55
N ARG A 121 11.09 -28.81 14.43
CA ARG A 121 11.67 -29.65 15.48
C ARG A 121 12.34 -28.85 16.61
N ALA A 122 12.89 -27.67 16.31
CA ALA A 122 13.48 -26.81 17.34
C ALA A 122 12.41 -26.20 18.26
N LEU A 123 11.18 -26.02 17.77
CA LEU A 123 10.05 -25.51 18.55
C LEU A 123 9.57 -26.47 19.68
N GLY A 124 10.02 -27.72 19.70
CA GLY A 124 9.63 -28.74 20.68
C GLY A 124 10.63 -28.98 21.83
N THR A 125 11.76 -28.25 21.91
CA THR A 125 12.76 -28.45 22.97
C THR A 125 12.53 -27.51 24.17
N PRO A 126 12.75 -27.96 25.43
CA PRO A 126 12.42 -27.16 26.63
C PRO A 126 13.26 -25.90 26.86
N ASP A 127 14.34 -25.71 26.09
CA ASP A 127 15.31 -24.63 26.27
C ASP A 127 14.94 -23.37 25.46
N HIS A 128 13.66 -22.97 25.48
CA HIS A 128 13.15 -21.75 24.81
C HIS A 128 13.56 -20.46 25.55
N GLY A 129 14.66 -20.50 26.30
CA GLY A 129 15.11 -19.49 27.23
C GLY A 129 16.20 -18.58 26.68
N GLY A 130 15.82 -17.66 25.79
CA GLY A 130 16.56 -16.41 25.58
C GLY A 130 17.66 -16.43 24.52
N GLU A 131 17.30 -16.38 23.24
CA GLU A 131 18.24 -16.03 22.15
C GLU A 131 17.57 -15.14 21.08
N SER A 132 18.42 -14.41 20.34
CA SER A 132 18.09 -13.26 19.48
C SER A 132 16.91 -13.49 18.52
N LEU A 133 16.01 -12.50 18.42
CA LEU A 133 14.88 -12.47 17.46
C LEU A 133 15.32 -12.44 15.98
N GLU A 134 16.63 -12.27 15.71
CA GLU A 134 17.18 -12.02 14.39
C GLU A 134 17.42 -13.29 13.56
N VAL A 135 17.63 -14.46 14.20
CA VAL A 135 18.06 -15.69 13.51
C VAL A 135 17.02 -16.82 13.69
N PRO A 136 16.74 -17.63 12.66
CA PRO A 136 15.86 -18.80 12.79
C PRO A 136 16.47 -19.88 13.70
N HIS A 137 15.66 -20.48 14.57
CA HIS A 137 16.08 -21.61 15.42
C HIS A 137 16.25 -22.89 14.59
N VAL A 138 17.33 -23.62 14.85
CA VAL A 138 17.68 -24.86 14.14
C VAL A 138 17.83 -26.03 15.11
N CYS A 139 17.48 -27.24 14.69
CA CYS A 139 17.49 -28.42 15.58
C CYS A 139 18.84 -29.18 15.59
N GLY A 140 19.88 -28.66 14.92
CA GLY A 140 21.20 -29.29 14.82
C GLY A 140 21.93 -28.96 13.52
N THR A 141 23.13 -29.52 13.36
CA THR A 141 24.07 -29.24 12.24
C THR A 141 23.61 -29.79 10.88
N ALA A 142 22.78 -30.83 10.86
CA ALA A 142 22.16 -31.39 9.65
C ALA A 142 20.72 -30.86 9.41
N CYS A 143 20.36 -29.74 10.05
CA CYS A 143 19.03 -29.16 9.90
C CYS A 143 18.86 -28.55 8.51
N GLY A 144 17.75 -28.85 7.82
CA GLY A 144 17.47 -28.27 6.49
C GLY A 144 17.37 -26.74 6.51
N ILE A 145 16.85 -26.13 7.59
CA ILE A 145 16.85 -24.67 7.76
C ILE A 145 18.29 -24.12 7.87
N ALA A 146 19.17 -24.84 8.57
CA ALA A 146 20.59 -24.47 8.67
C ALA A 146 21.29 -24.59 7.30
N THR A 147 20.97 -25.63 6.52
CA THR A 147 21.48 -25.80 5.14
C THR A 147 21.08 -24.61 4.26
N ILE A 148 19.80 -24.23 4.28
CA ILE A 148 19.31 -23.08 3.50
C ILE A 148 19.99 -21.78 3.97
N TRP A 149 20.08 -21.58 5.29
CA TRP A 149 20.74 -20.42 5.88
C TRP A 149 22.19 -20.28 5.41
N SER A 150 22.98 -21.37 5.45
CA SER A 150 24.35 -21.38 4.95
C SER A 150 24.43 -21.08 3.45
N ALA A 151 23.64 -21.79 2.64
CA ALA A 151 23.63 -21.61 1.19
C ALA A 151 23.23 -20.18 0.78
N ALA A 152 22.28 -19.58 1.50
CA ALA A 152 21.85 -18.21 1.28
C ALA A 152 22.99 -17.21 1.57
N ARG A 153 23.69 -17.35 2.70
CA ARG A 153 24.83 -16.50 3.04
C ARG A 153 25.97 -16.64 2.03
N ASP A 154 26.29 -17.86 1.63
CA ASP A 154 27.31 -18.14 0.62
C ASP A 154 26.94 -17.53 -0.74
N SER A 155 25.64 -17.48 -1.04
CA SER A 155 25.08 -16.84 -2.23
C SER A 155 24.84 -15.33 -2.08
N GLY A 156 25.31 -14.72 -0.98
CA GLY A 156 25.25 -13.27 -0.76
C GLY A 156 23.90 -12.73 -0.26
N TRP A 157 23.02 -13.58 0.27
CA TRP A 157 21.77 -13.16 0.90
C TRP A 157 21.99 -12.75 2.36
N VAL A 158 21.26 -11.73 2.80
CA VAL A 158 21.00 -11.48 4.21
C VAL A 158 19.90 -12.42 4.65
N VAL A 159 20.04 -13.05 5.81
CA VAL A 159 19.02 -13.98 6.32
C VAL A 159 18.48 -13.46 7.63
N GLY A 160 17.16 -13.38 7.74
CA GLY A 160 16.42 -13.00 8.94
C GLY A 160 15.34 -14.01 9.30
N SER A 161 14.81 -13.90 10.51
CA SER A 161 13.66 -14.70 10.94
C SER A 161 12.35 -14.20 10.31
N THR A 162 11.46 -15.11 9.91
CA THR A 162 10.09 -14.77 9.49
C THR A 162 9.32 -14.00 10.59
N ARG A 163 9.74 -14.08 11.86
CA ARG A 163 9.21 -13.21 12.94
C ARG A 163 9.44 -11.71 12.70
N GLN A 164 10.40 -11.34 11.86
CA GLN A 164 10.74 -9.96 11.50
C GLN A 164 10.22 -9.58 10.09
N ALA A 165 9.31 -10.37 9.51
CA ALA A 165 8.85 -10.13 8.14
C ALA A 165 8.26 -8.73 7.93
N VAL A 166 7.49 -8.21 8.90
CA VAL A 166 6.83 -6.90 8.81
C VAL A 166 7.86 -5.74 8.83
N SER A 167 8.87 -5.80 9.69
CA SER A 167 9.94 -4.78 9.72
C SER A 167 10.84 -4.84 8.48
N SER A 168 10.91 -6.00 7.82
CA SER A 168 11.79 -6.28 6.71
C SER A 168 11.29 -5.80 5.34
N ILE A 169 9.97 -5.73 5.13
CA ILE A 169 9.36 -5.24 3.88
C ILE A 169 9.70 -3.76 3.64
N GLY A 170 9.79 -2.97 4.72
CA GLY A 170 10.27 -1.58 4.64
C GLY A 170 11.66 -1.47 3.99
N GLY A 171 12.49 -2.51 4.13
CA GLY A 171 13.81 -2.60 3.52
C GLY A 171 13.81 -2.60 1.98
N LEU A 172 12.73 -3.03 1.31
CA LEU A 172 12.61 -2.91 -0.15
C LEU A 172 12.52 -1.44 -0.57
N LEU A 173 11.66 -0.69 0.10
CA LEU A 173 11.36 0.71 -0.20
C LEU A 173 12.51 1.65 0.19
N THR A 174 13.21 1.35 1.28
CA THR A 174 14.38 2.12 1.72
C THR A 174 15.65 1.79 0.94
N GLY A 175 15.58 0.86 -0.01
CA GLY A 175 16.74 0.44 -0.81
C GLY A 175 17.74 -0.45 -0.09
N GLN A 176 17.40 -0.92 1.12
CA GLN A 176 18.20 -1.91 1.86
C GLN A 176 18.24 -3.25 1.14
N TYR A 177 17.13 -3.66 0.53
CA TYR A 177 17.00 -4.92 -0.21
C TYR A 177 16.38 -4.70 -1.59
N ASP A 178 16.92 -5.36 -2.61
CA ASP A 178 16.47 -5.42 -4.01
C ASP A 178 15.47 -6.56 -4.26
N GLY A 179 15.25 -7.42 -3.27
CA GLY A 179 14.30 -8.52 -3.36
C GLY A 179 14.17 -9.28 -2.06
N ILE A 180 12.99 -9.87 -1.85
CA ILE A 180 12.69 -10.69 -0.67
C ILE A 180 12.28 -12.10 -1.12
N LEU A 181 12.87 -13.10 -0.49
CA LEU A 181 12.41 -14.49 -0.52
C LEU A 181 11.90 -14.86 0.86
N GLY A 182 10.62 -15.17 1.00
CA GLY A 182 10.01 -15.51 2.29
C GLY A 182 9.57 -16.97 2.37
N VAL A 183 9.79 -17.61 3.52
CA VAL A 183 9.11 -18.86 3.88
C VAL A 183 8.08 -18.51 4.96
N ALA A 184 6.80 -18.60 4.60
CA ALA A 184 5.71 -18.17 5.46
C ALA A 184 4.46 -19.02 5.26
N LYS A 185 3.55 -18.93 6.23
CA LYS A 185 2.29 -19.66 6.18
C LYS A 185 1.44 -19.23 5.00
N LEU A 186 0.77 -20.19 4.35
CA LEU A 186 -0.03 -19.91 3.16
C LEU A 186 -1.10 -18.83 3.43
N ASP A 187 -1.76 -18.88 4.58
CA ASP A 187 -2.77 -17.89 4.99
C ASP A 187 -2.21 -16.46 5.15
N HIS A 188 -0.94 -16.31 5.57
CA HIS A 188 -0.27 -15.02 5.62
C HIS A 188 0.16 -14.54 4.24
N LEU A 189 0.60 -15.46 3.38
CA LEU A 189 1.01 -15.14 2.01
C LEU A 189 -0.19 -14.72 1.15
N GLU A 190 -1.34 -15.36 1.30
CA GLU A 190 -2.58 -14.97 0.62
C GLU A 190 -2.98 -13.54 0.95
N LYS A 191 -2.88 -13.17 2.23
CA LYS A 191 -3.07 -11.78 2.65
C LYS A 191 -2.04 -10.86 2.00
N ALA A 192 -0.76 -11.22 1.97
CA ALA A 192 0.26 -10.37 1.35
C ALA A 192 0.08 -10.19 -0.17
N PHE A 193 -0.29 -11.25 -0.89
CA PHE A 193 -0.48 -11.23 -2.35
C PHE A 193 -1.83 -10.66 -2.80
N ALA A 194 -2.86 -10.67 -1.95
CA ALA A 194 -4.11 -9.97 -2.24
C ALA A 194 -3.97 -8.43 -2.12
N MET A 195 -2.93 -7.96 -1.44
CA MET A 195 -2.74 -6.57 -1.04
C MET A 195 -1.79 -5.78 -1.94
N LEU A 196 -1.04 -6.48 -2.77
CA LEU A 196 -0.18 -5.91 -3.79
C LEU A 196 -0.68 -6.42 -5.14
N PRO A 197 -0.81 -5.56 -6.17
CA PRO A 197 -1.01 -6.06 -7.52
C PRO A 197 0.03 -7.13 -7.80
N ALA A 198 -0.41 -8.28 -8.32
CA ALA A 198 0.49 -9.40 -8.53
C ALA A 198 1.66 -8.92 -9.40
N PHE A 199 2.88 -9.39 -9.08
CA PHE A 199 4.08 -9.04 -9.84
C PHE A 199 4.50 -7.56 -9.79
N ALA A 200 4.07 -6.79 -8.78
CA ALA A 200 4.48 -5.39 -8.62
C ALA A 200 5.84 -5.18 -7.96
N LEU A 201 6.26 -6.11 -7.08
CA LEU A 201 7.50 -6.05 -6.31
C LEU A 201 8.25 -7.38 -6.40
N PRO A 202 9.60 -7.38 -6.40
CA PRO A 202 10.44 -8.58 -6.45
C PRO A 202 10.38 -9.38 -5.15
N VAL A 203 9.25 -10.06 -4.96
CA VAL A 203 8.95 -10.88 -3.80
C VAL A 203 8.59 -12.27 -4.28
N ALA A 204 9.35 -13.27 -3.81
CA ALA A 204 8.99 -14.66 -3.93
C ALA A 204 8.69 -15.23 -2.55
N ALA A 205 7.86 -16.27 -2.52
CA ALA A 205 7.58 -17.00 -1.31
C ALA A 205 7.49 -18.50 -1.54
N VAL A 206 7.84 -19.25 -0.50
CA VAL A 206 7.61 -20.69 -0.39
C VAL A 206 6.59 -20.89 0.74
N PRO A 207 5.36 -21.31 0.42
CA PRO A 207 4.35 -21.56 1.43
C PRO A 207 4.75 -22.69 2.37
N CYS A 208 4.42 -22.55 3.65
CA CYS A 208 4.50 -23.61 4.64
C CYS A 208 3.18 -23.78 5.41
N GLU A 209 3.02 -24.92 6.06
CA GLU A 209 1.92 -25.19 6.99
C GLU A 209 2.43 -25.23 8.44
N PRO A 210 1.61 -24.84 9.43
CA PRO A 210 1.98 -25.06 10.82
C PRO A 210 2.12 -26.58 11.09
N PRO A 211 3.08 -26.99 11.93
CA PRO A 211 3.20 -28.39 12.30
C PRO A 211 1.90 -28.88 12.98
N PRO A 212 1.47 -30.13 12.72
CA PRO A 212 0.29 -30.70 13.37
C PRO A 212 0.45 -30.73 14.90
N ARG A 213 -0.63 -30.47 15.64
CA ARG A 213 -0.61 -30.46 17.12
C ARG A 213 -0.22 -31.83 17.68
N GLU A 214 0.51 -31.85 18.80
CA GLU A 214 1.08 -33.05 19.46
C GLU A 214 0.06 -34.14 19.85
N SER A 215 -1.24 -33.88 19.76
CA SER A 215 -2.31 -34.83 20.11
C SER A 215 -2.52 -35.97 19.09
N ASP A 216 -1.93 -35.91 17.90
CA ASP A 216 -2.04 -36.98 16.90
C ASP A 216 -1.00 -38.09 17.09
N ALA A 217 -1.45 -39.34 17.13
CA ALA A 217 -0.59 -40.52 17.33
C ALA A 217 0.45 -40.72 16.20
N ALA A 218 0.21 -40.16 15.02
CA ALA A 218 1.14 -40.15 13.89
C ALA A 218 2.34 -39.21 14.10
N THR A 219 2.20 -38.20 14.97
CA THR A 219 3.21 -37.14 15.19
C THR A 219 4.42 -37.63 16.00
N ARG A 220 4.27 -38.71 16.78
CA ARG A 220 5.41 -39.33 17.50
C ARG A 220 6.43 -40.00 16.58
N ILE A 221 6.05 -40.34 15.34
CA ILE A 221 6.93 -41.02 14.39
C ILE A 221 7.88 -40.02 13.70
N HIS A 222 7.49 -38.75 13.59
CA HIS A 222 8.30 -37.70 12.94
C HIS A 222 9.22 -36.91 13.90
N ALA A 223 9.19 -37.20 15.20
CA ALA A 223 9.95 -36.46 16.22
C ALA A 223 11.49 -36.59 16.09
N ASN A 224 11.99 -37.58 15.34
CA ASN A 224 13.42 -37.89 15.25
C ASN A 224 14.12 -37.47 13.95
N ASP A 225 13.38 -37.05 12.92
CA ASP A 225 13.96 -36.65 11.62
C ASP A 225 13.54 -35.22 11.24
N CYS A 226 14.54 -34.35 11.05
CA CYS A 226 14.33 -32.97 10.62
C CYS A 226 13.74 -32.89 9.21
N HIS A 227 14.14 -33.79 8.31
CA HIS A 227 13.67 -33.77 6.92
C HIS A 227 12.18 -34.07 6.85
N ALA A 228 11.73 -35.14 7.53
CA ALA A 228 10.32 -35.47 7.64
C ALA A 228 9.49 -34.36 8.30
N ALA A 229 10.02 -33.66 9.31
CA ALA A 229 9.34 -32.54 9.95
C ALA A 229 9.19 -31.32 9.02
N LEU A 230 10.21 -31.03 8.20
CA LEU A 230 10.14 -29.98 7.18
C LEU A 230 9.16 -30.34 6.06
N GLU A 231 9.17 -31.60 5.60
CA GLU A 231 8.23 -32.08 4.59
C GLU A 231 6.78 -32.05 5.09
N ALA A 232 6.54 -32.41 6.34
CA ALA A 232 5.22 -32.30 6.98
C ALA A 232 4.74 -30.85 7.12
N ALA A 233 5.66 -29.90 7.31
CA ALA A 233 5.39 -28.47 7.29
C ALA A 233 5.34 -27.88 5.86
N ALA A 234 5.42 -28.72 4.81
CA ALA A 234 5.51 -28.33 3.40
C ALA A 234 6.70 -27.43 3.03
N ILE A 235 7.74 -27.36 3.87
CA ILE A 235 8.97 -26.60 3.61
C ILE A 235 9.85 -27.40 2.65
N ASP A 236 9.79 -27.06 1.36
CA ASP A 236 10.59 -27.70 0.31
C ASP A 236 11.99 -27.06 0.21
N VAL A 237 12.97 -27.75 0.81
CA VAL A 237 14.38 -27.31 0.86
C VAL A 237 14.97 -27.16 -0.55
N ASP A 238 14.69 -28.10 -1.44
CA ASP A 238 15.24 -28.08 -2.81
C ASP A 238 14.68 -26.91 -3.62
N TRP A 239 13.40 -26.55 -3.40
CA TRP A 239 12.82 -25.34 -4.00
C TRP A 239 13.56 -24.09 -3.59
N LEU A 240 13.77 -23.95 -2.28
CA LEU A 240 14.38 -22.76 -1.68
C LEU A 240 15.80 -22.60 -2.20
N LEU A 241 16.59 -23.68 -2.18
CA LEU A 241 17.93 -23.67 -2.76
C LEU A 241 17.92 -23.27 -4.24
N GLY A 242 16.94 -23.74 -5.02
CA GLY A 242 16.76 -23.34 -6.40
C GLY A 242 16.40 -21.87 -6.61
N LEU A 243 15.70 -21.23 -5.65
CA LEU A 243 15.32 -19.81 -5.71
C LEU A 243 16.44 -18.86 -5.26
N LEU A 244 17.44 -19.35 -4.51
CA LEU A 244 18.59 -18.54 -4.09
C LEU A 244 19.50 -18.13 -5.26
N GLY A 245 19.50 -18.93 -6.34
CA GLY A 245 20.24 -18.69 -7.59
C GLY A 245 21.76 -18.65 -7.42
N VAL A 246 22.48 -18.59 -8.56
CA VAL A 246 23.91 -18.21 -8.60
C VAL A 246 23.96 -16.77 -9.11
N ALA A 247 24.69 -15.89 -8.42
CA ALA A 247 24.81 -14.49 -8.84
C ALA A 247 25.43 -14.41 -10.25
N GLY A 248 24.64 -13.94 -11.23
CA GLY A 248 25.13 -13.72 -12.60
C GLY A 248 24.08 -14.00 -13.68
N GLY A 249 23.33 -12.97 -14.09
CA GLY A 249 22.38 -13.02 -15.19
C GLY A 249 21.70 -11.65 -15.41
N SER A 250 21.34 -11.32 -16.65
CA SER A 250 20.77 -10.02 -17.03
C SER A 250 19.27 -10.11 -17.34
N GLY A 251 18.49 -9.16 -16.82
CA GLY A 251 17.13 -8.84 -17.26
C GLY A 251 16.14 -8.67 -16.10
N ALA A 252 15.75 -7.43 -15.79
CA ALA A 252 14.59 -7.18 -14.95
C ALA A 252 13.31 -7.49 -15.75
N PRO A 253 12.30 -8.14 -15.16
CA PRO A 253 11.03 -8.37 -15.87
C PRO A 253 10.33 -7.04 -16.15
N VAL A 254 9.53 -7.04 -17.23
CA VAL A 254 8.62 -5.95 -17.57
C VAL A 254 7.60 -5.80 -16.42
N GLY A 255 7.66 -4.69 -15.68
CA GLY A 255 6.78 -4.44 -14.52
C GLY A 255 7.48 -4.22 -13.17
N ASP A 256 8.81 -4.18 -13.13
CA ASP A 256 9.56 -3.83 -11.91
C ASP A 256 9.41 -2.33 -11.58
N TYR A 257 8.45 -1.99 -10.71
CA TYR A 257 8.23 -0.63 -10.22
C TYR A 257 9.19 -0.23 -9.08
N LEU A 258 10.00 -1.15 -8.57
CA LEU A 258 10.90 -0.88 -7.44
C LEU A 258 11.91 0.25 -7.70
N PRO A 259 12.54 0.36 -8.89
CA PRO A 259 13.42 1.50 -9.18
C PRO A 259 12.71 2.85 -9.06
N LEU A 260 11.45 2.94 -9.51
CA LEU A 260 10.67 4.17 -9.44
C LEU A 260 10.20 4.49 -8.02
N LEU A 261 9.82 3.47 -7.25
CA LEU A 261 9.46 3.62 -5.85
C LEU A 261 10.65 4.10 -5.01
N ARG A 262 11.85 3.60 -5.31
CA ARG A 262 13.10 4.05 -4.67
C ARG A 262 13.46 5.46 -5.06
N GLU A 263 13.40 5.77 -6.34
CA GLU A 263 13.63 7.12 -6.82
C GLU A 263 12.66 8.10 -6.16
N ALA A 264 11.37 7.75 -6.09
CA ALA A 264 10.37 8.53 -5.36
C ALA A 264 10.76 8.73 -3.89
N ALA A 265 11.23 7.70 -3.19
CA ALA A 265 11.66 7.81 -1.79
C ALA A 265 12.95 8.63 -1.60
N GLU A 266 13.93 8.49 -2.50
CA GLU A 266 15.21 9.20 -2.47
C GLU A 266 15.04 10.73 -2.54
N LEU A 267 14.01 11.20 -3.26
CA LEU A 267 13.68 12.63 -3.39
C LEU A 267 13.38 13.31 -2.05
N PHE A 268 12.93 12.55 -1.06
CA PHE A 268 12.52 13.06 0.26
C PHE A 268 13.54 12.75 1.35
N THR A 269 14.78 12.44 0.98
CA THR A 269 15.92 12.51 1.90
C THR A 269 16.35 13.96 2.13
N GLY A 270 17.05 14.23 3.24
CA GLY A 270 17.61 15.57 3.49
C GLY A 270 18.53 16.04 2.35
N GLU A 271 19.37 15.14 1.83
CA GLU A 271 20.23 15.41 0.67
C GLU A 271 19.43 15.68 -0.61
N GLY A 272 18.37 14.89 -0.86
CA GLY A 272 17.47 15.08 -2.01
C GLY A 272 16.81 16.45 -2.01
N LEU A 273 16.25 16.87 -0.87
CA LEU A 273 15.62 18.18 -0.72
C LEU A 273 16.63 19.33 -0.76
N ALA A 274 17.82 19.17 -0.16
CA ALA A 274 18.88 20.18 -0.23
C ALA A 274 19.39 20.38 -1.66
N SER A 275 19.57 19.29 -2.42
CA SER A 275 19.94 19.34 -3.83
C SER A 275 18.88 20.07 -4.65
N LEU A 276 17.59 19.76 -4.45
CA LEU A 276 16.49 20.44 -5.11
C LEU A 276 16.45 21.94 -4.75
N ALA A 277 16.55 22.26 -3.46
CA ALA A 277 16.48 23.64 -2.97
C ALA A 277 17.60 24.49 -3.57
N SER A 278 18.83 23.97 -3.60
CA SER A 278 19.98 24.63 -4.23
C SER A 278 19.74 24.92 -5.72
N ARG A 279 19.29 23.92 -6.48
CA ARG A 279 19.04 24.06 -7.93
C ARG A 279 17.94 25.07 -8.26
N LEU A 280 16.90 25.16 -7.42
CA LEU A 280 15.77 26.06 -7.60
C LEU A 280 15.92 27.40 -6.85
N GLY A 281 17.10 27.65 -6.28
CA GLY A 281 17.43 28.86 -5.52
C GLY A 281 16.53 29.09 -4.30
N MET A 282 15.93 28.02 -3.76
CA MET A 282 15.05 28.05 -2.59
C MET A 282 15.86 28.30 -1.30
N ASP A 283 15.15 28.56 -0.20
CA ASP A 283 15.77 28.68 1.11
C ASP A 283 16.57 27.40 1.45
N PRO A 284 17.90 27.48 1.71
CA PRO A 284 18.72 26.32 2.03
C PRO A 284 18.23 25.54 3.25
N SER A 285 17.54 26.20 4.18
CA SER A 285 16.98 25.58 5.39
C SER A 285 15.86 24.59 5.10
N PHE A 286 15.24 24.62 3.91
CA PHE A 286 14.25 23.62 3.50
C PHE A 286 14.86 22.22 3.34
N GLY A 287 16.13 22.13 2.93
CA GLY A 287 16.87 20.87 2.78
C GLY A 287 17.66 20.44 4.02
N LEU A 288 17.88 21.36 4.96
CA LEU A 288 18.57 21.10 6.24
C LEU A 288 17.64 20.43 7.27
N ALA A 289 16.65 19.66 6.80
CA ALA A 289 15.71 18.92 7.62
C ALA A 289 16.49 18.28 8.78
N MET A 290 16.14 18.68 10.01
CA MET A 290 16.84 18.28 11.22
C MET A 290 17.23 16.82 11.10
N HIS A 291 18.52 16.50 11.23
CA HIS A 291 18.98 15.14 11.48
C HIS A 291 18.35 14.69 12.80
N THR A 292 17.08 14.31 12.79
CA THR A 292 16.49 13.55 13.87
C THR A 292 17.12 12.18 13.73
N ASP A 293 18.05 11.90 14.62
CA ASP A 293 18.59 10.56 14.82
C ASP A 293 17.43 9.53 14.80
N ARG A 294 17.71 8.33 14.27
CA ARG A 294 16.77 7.22 14.04
C ARG A 294 16.06 6.76 15.32
N SER A 295 16.41 7.31 16.49
CA SER A 295 15.94 6.94 17.82
C SER A 295 14.60 7.57 18.24
N GLY A 296 14.02 8.50 17.48
CA GLY A 296 12.66 9.02 17.79
C GLY A 296 12.55 9.75 19.15
N ALA A 297 13.67 10.05 19.79
CA ALA A 297 13.68 10.85 21.00
C ALA A 297 13.31 12.29 20.62
N SER A 298 12.10 12.71 21.01
CA SER A 298 11.74 14.12 21.08
C SER A 298 12.91 14.86 21.76
N LEU A 299 13.50 15.83 21.05
CA LEU A 299 14.59 16.64 21.58
C LEU A 299 14.07 17.35 22.83
N ARG A 300 14.34 16.75 23.98
CA ARG A 300 14.20 17.36 25.29
C ARG A 300 15.17 18.54 25.32
N HIS A 301 14.68 19.72 24.96
CA HIS A 301 15.03 21.04 25.51
C HIS A 301 16.52 21.41 25.73
N GLY A 302 17.49 20.72 25.11
CA GLY A 302 18.91 20.93 25.38
C GLY A 302 19.75 20.69 24.12
N MET A 303 20.30 21.78 23.58
CA MET A 303 21.15 21.88 22.39
C MET A 303 20.44 21.78 21.03
N VAL A 304 19.48 22.67 20.80
CA VAL A 304 19.14 23.15 19.45
C VAL A 304 20.03 24.39 19.22
N GLU A 305 20.95 24.34 18.24
CA GLU A 305 21.50 25.57 17.66
C GLU A 305 20.31 26.47 17.31
N ARG A 306 20.27 27.71 17.81
CA ARG A 306 19.12 28.61 17.58
C ARG A 306 18.85 28.70 16.08
N ILE A 307 17.76 28.10 15.62
CA ILE A 307 17.29 28.28 14.25
C ILE A 307 17.03 29.79 14.10
N PRO A 308 17.68 30.48 13.14
CA PRO A 308 17.41 31.89 12.89
C PRO A 308 15.91 32.09 12.64
N PRO A 309 15.26 33.14 13.19
CA PRO A 309 13.82 33.32 13.05
C PRO A 309 13.32 33.27 11.59
N LEU A 310 14.10 33.78 10.64
CA LEU A 310 13.76 33.75 9.22
C LEU A 310 13.79 32.34 8.61
N ALA A 311 14.63 31.44 9.13
CA ALA A 311 14.78 30.06 8.67
C ALA A 311 13.77 29.10 9.31
N ALA A 312 12.99 29.56 10.29
CA ALA A 312 12.10 28.70 11.08
C ALA A 312 11.03 28.01 10.22
N ALA A 313 10.35 28.77 9.34
CA ALA A 313 9.31 28.22 8.47
C ALA A 313 9.88 27.16 7.51
N ALA A 314 11.01 27.47 6.85
CA ALA A 314 11.67 26.56 5.92
C ALA A 314 12.16 25.28 6.61
N THR A 315 12.80 25.40 7.78
CA THR A 315 13.30 24.25 8.55
C THR A 315 12.15 23.34 9.01
N THR A 316 11.07 23.91 9.55
CA THR A 316 9.90 23.13 10.00
C THR A 316 9.21 22.45 8.82
N ALA A 317 9.00 23.18 7.72
CA ALA A 317 8.39 22.65 6.51
C ALA A 317 9.20 21.50 5.89
N GLY A 318 10.50 21.70 5.69
CA GLY A 318 11.41 20.68 5.19
C GLY A 318 11.47 19.46 6.11
N GLY A 319 11.57 19.70 7.42
CA GLY A 319 11.51 18.67 8.45
C GLY A 319 10.21 17.87 8.44
N PHE A 320 9.08 18.46 8.05
CA PHE A 320 7.80 17.75 7.91
C PHE A 320 7.69 16.96 6.60
N VAL A 321 8.18 17.52 5.49
CA VAL A 321 8.15 16.85 4.18
C VAL A 321 8.93 15.53 4.18
N VAL A 322 10.06 15.46 4.89
CA VAL A 322 10.86 14.24 5.06
C VAL A 322 10.17 13.18 5.96
N ARG A 323 9.20 13.56 6.79
CA ARG A 323 8.55 12.63 7.73
C ARG A 323 7.58 11.70 7.01
N GLY A 324 7.93 10.42 6.95
CA GLY A 324 7.02 9.33 6.64
C GLY A 324 6.28 9.45 5.29
N GLY A 325 5.42 8.48 5.03
CA GLY A 325 4.66 8.39 3.78
C GLY A 325 5.18 7.29 2.84
N LYS A 326 4.27 6.75 2.03
CA LYS A 326 4.57 5.71 1.03
C LYS A 326 5.14 6.28 -0.27
N PHE A 327 5.25 7.61 -0.36
CA PHE A 327 5.66 8.39 -1.54
C PHE A 327 4.98 7.94 -2.85
N LEU A 328 3.73 7.48 -2.74
CA LEU A 328 2.97 6.94 -3.86
C LEU A 328 2.64 8.01 -4.91
N ARG A 329 2.34 9.25 -4.48
CA ARG A 329 2.03 10.36 -5.40
C ARG A 329 3.26 10.81 -6.23
N PRO A 330 4.45 10.94 -5.64
CA PRO A 330 5.69 11.06 -6.40
C PRO A 330 5.89 9.93 -7.40
N PHE A 331 5.71 8.67 -6.96
CA PHE A 331 5.82 7.50 -7.84
C PHE A 331 4.85 7.59 -9.03
N ILE A 332 3.59 7.98 -8.81
CA ILE A 332 2.60 8.14 -9.89
C ILE A 332 3.09 9.11 -10.97
N THR A 333 3.68 10.23 -10.57
CA THR A 333 4.23 11.24 -11.50
C THR A 333 5.38 10.66 -12.33
N LEU A 334 6.31 9.96 -11.68
CA LEU A 334 7.45 9.31 -12.34
C LEU A 334 6.98 8.19 -13.29
N ALA A 335 6.07 7.33 -12.83
CA ALA A 335 5.57 6.20 -13.59
C ALA A 335 4.77 6.63 -14.83
N ALA A 336 3.93 7.67 -14.71
CA ALA A 336 3.19 8.22 -15.85
C ALA A 336 4.14 8.80 -16.91
N PHE A 337 5.18 9.53 -16.49
CA PHE A 337 6.20 10.06 -17.41
C PHE A 337 6.96 8.94 -18.13
N ASP A 338 7.49 7.96 -17.38
CA ASP A 338 8.30 6.87 -17.94
C ASP A 338 7.47 5.98 -18.87
N ALA A 339 6.19 5.75 -18.57
CA ALA A 339 5.29 4.99 -19.42
C ALA A 339 5.03 5.67 -20.76
N VAL A 340 4.77 6.99 -20.77
CA VAL A 340 4.59 7.75 -22.01
C VAL A 340 5.88 7.77 -22.84
N GLN A 341 7.03 7.95 -22.21
CA GLN A 341 8.33 7.92 -22.90
C GLN A 341 8.60 6.55 -23.52
N ALA A 342 8.27 5.46 -22.82
CA ALA A 342 8.39 4.11 -23.33
C ALA A 342 7.47 3.85 -24.54
N ASP A 343 6.22 4.32 -24.50
CA ASP A 343 5.27 4.20 -25.62
C ASP A 343 5.73 4.97 -26.87
N ARG A 344 6.45 6.07 -26.69
CA ARG A 344 7.00 6.89 -27.78
C ARG A 344 8.27 6.32 -28.41
N GLY A 345 8.75 5.18 -27.90
CA GLY A 345 9.94 4.50 -28.42
C GLY A 345 11.25 5.20 -28.06
N ASP A 346 11.24 6.12 -27.10
CA ASP A 346 12.44 6.83 -26.68
C ASP A 346 13.27 5.95 -25.73
N ARG A 347 14.03 5.00 -26.30
CA ARG A 347 14.95 4.12 -25.57
C ARG A 347 16.06 4.86 -24.82
N ARG A 348 16.14 6.19 -24.92
CA ARG A 348 17.08 7.02 -24.13
C ARG A 348 16.58 7.29 -22.70
N ALA A 349 15.30 7.07 -22.38
CA ALA A 349 14.76 7.38 -21.06
C ALA A 349 15.15 6.39 -19.95
N THR A 350 15.63 5.18 -20.29
CA THR A 350 16.22 4.28 -19.31
C THR A 350 17.69 4.63 -19.13
N SER A 351 17.98 5.40 -18.07
CA SER A 351 19.28 5.66 -17.45
C SER A 351 20.30 6.63 -18.09
N ASP A 352 20.04 7.30 -19.23
CA ASP A 352 21.00 8.30 -19.75
C ASP A 352 20.39 9.43 -20.62
N GLY A 353 19.07 9.61 -20.60
CA GLY A 353 18.33 10.56 -21.43
C GLY A 353 18.16 11.92 -20.76
N ASP A 354 18.42 13.00 -21.51
CA ASP A 354 18.26 14.42 -21.15
C ASP A 354 18.15 14.69 -19.62
N PRO A 355 19.31 14.82 -18.93
CA PRO A 355 19.36 15.00 -17.47
C PRO A 355 18.45 16.13 -16.97
N VAL A 356 18.29 17.17 -17.80
CA VAL A 356 17.47 18.34 -17.48
C VAL A 356 15.99 17.98 -17.39
N ARG A 357 15.51 17.11 -18.29
CA ARG A 357 14.13 16.62 -18.25
C ARG A 357 13.88 15.70 -17.08
N ARG A 358 14.78 14.76 -16.75
CA ARG A 358 14.59 13.89 -15.57
C ARG A 358 14.55 14.70 -14.28
N ASP A 359 15.42 15.70 -14.16
CA ASP A 359 15.41 16.64 -13.02
C ASP A 359 14.09 17.41 -12.91
N ALA A 360 13.52 17.85 -14.03
CA ALA A 360 12.23 18.53 -14.03
C ALA A 360 11.09 17.61 -13.56
N VAL A 361 11.08 16.34 -13.98
CA VAL A 361 10.07 15.36 -13.54
C VAL A 361 10.23 15.03 -12.06
N ARG A 362 11.47 14.86 -11.57
CA ARG A 362 11.77 14.69 -10.14
C ARG A 362 11.28 15.88 -9.31
N ALA A 363 11.55 17.10 -9.76
CA ALA A 363 11.09 18.31 -9.09
C ALA A 363 9.55 18.42 -9.08
N ALA A 364 8.87 18.06 -10.18
CA ALA A 364 7.41 18.01 -10.22
C ALA A 364 6.83 16.95 -9.26
N ALA A 365 7.46 15.78 -9.16
CA ALA A 365 7.08 14.74 -8.19
C ALA A 365 7.23 15.23 -6.74
N VAL A 366 8.29 15.99 -6.43
CA VAL A 366 8.45 16.65 -5.12
C VAL A 366 7.35 17.68 -4.87
N ALA A 367 7.02 18.50 -5.86
CA ALA A 367 5.95 19.50 -5.71
C ALA A 367 4.61 18.86 -5.35
N ILE A 368 4.24 17.74 -5.97
CA ILE A 368 3.02 16.99 -5.66
C ILE A 368 2.98 16.55 -4.20
N GLU A 369 4.07 15.99 -3.68
CA GLU A 369 4.12 15.59 -2.26
C GLU A 369 4.16 16.81 -1.34
N VAL A 370 4.81 17.91 -1.72
CA VAL A 370 4.78 19.17 -0.96
C VAL A 370 3.35 19.69 -0.81
N PHE A 371 2.55 19.67 -1.88
CA PHE A 371 1.12 20.03 -1.80
C PHE A 371 0.35 19.06 -0.90
N HIS A 372 0.61 17.76 -1.01
CA HIS A 372 -0.02 16.78 -0.12
C HIS A 372 0.36 17.01 1.35
N LYS A 373 1.63 17.26 1.65
CA LYS A 373 2.08 17.57 3.01
C LYS A 373 1.45 18.86 3.50
N ALA A 374 1.31 19.88 2.66
CA ALA A 374 0.60 21.11 3.02
C ALA A 374 -0.84 20.82 3.44
N SER A 375 -1.58 20.04 2.64
CA SER A 375 -2.96 19.67 2.97
C SER A 375 -3.03 18.89 4.28
N LEU A 376 -2.11 17.95 4.54
CA LEU A 376 -2.09 17.21 5.80
C LEU A 376 -1.85 18.09 7.04
N VAL A 377 -1.04 19.15 6.93
CA VAL A 377 -0.84 20.08 8.04
C VAL A 377 -2.13 20.81 8.38
N HIS A 378 -2.87 21.26 7.35
CA HIS A 378 -4.15 21.93 7.53
C HIS A 378 -5.23 20.95 8.00
N ASP A 379 -5.36 19.78 7.36
CA ASP A 379 -6.30 18.72 7.75
C ASP A 379 -6.10 18.31 9.22
N ASP A 380 -4.86 18.11 9.67
CA ASP A 380 -4.56 17.73 11.06
C ASP A 380 -5.13 18.75 12.05
N ILE A 381 -5.05 20.05 11.73
CA ILE A 381 -5.62 21.13 12.57
C ILE A 381 -7.14 21.12 12.51
N GLU A 382 -7.69 20.99 11.30
CA GLU A 382 -9.14 21.02 11.04
C GLU A 382 -9.87 19.84 11.69
N ASP A 383 -9.24 18.67 11.73
CA ASP A 383 -9.73 17.45 12.35
C ASP A 383 -9.38 17.33 13.84
N GLY A 384 -8.40 18.12 14.33
CA GLY A 384 -7.90 18.03 15.70
C GLY A 384 -7.08 16.76 15.97
N ASP A 385 -6.43 16.23 14.93
CA ASP A 385 -5.62 15.01 14.99
C ASP A 385 -4.38 15.24 15.86
N ARG A 386 -4.13 14.37 16.83
CA ARG A 386 -2.97 14.52 17.75
C ARG A 386 -1.71 13.83 17.26
N VAL A 387 -1.83 12.82 16.40
CA VAL A 387 -0.70 11.96 15.98
C VAL A 387 -0.76 11.71 14.48
N ARG A 388 0.37 11.92 13.81
CA ARG A 388 0.61 11.56 12.41
C ARG A 388 1.98 10.93 12.22
N TYR A 389 2.06 9.89 11.38
CA TYR A 389 3.29 9.12 11.14
C TYR A 389 3.98 8.62 12.43
N GLY A 390 3.19 8.28 13.46
CA GLY A 390 3.70 7.83 14.76
C GLY A 390 4.35 8.94 15.61
N ARG A 391 4.14 10.21 15.26
CA ARG A 391 4.63 11.39 16.00
C ARG A 391 3.49 12.37 16.26
N PRO A 392 3.62 13.29 17.24
CA PRO A 392 2.67 14.37 17.40
C PRO A 392 2.50 15.17 16.10
N THR A 393 1.29 15.62 15.81
CA THR A 393 1.01 16.50 14.67
C THR A 393 1.71 17.85 14.84
N LEU A 394 1.91 18.59 13.74
CA LEU A 394 2.68 19.84 13.81
C LEU A 394 2.05 20.88 14.75
N HIS A 395 0.73 20.97 14.81
CA HIS A 395 0.07 21.92 15.71
C HIS A 395 0.21 21.55 17.19
N GLU A 396 0.36 20.26 17.51
CA GLU A 396 0.72 19.80 18.86
C GLU A 396 2.20 20.08 19.18
N GLU A 397 3.10 20.00 18.18
CA GLU A 397 4.54 20.25 18.37
C GLU A 397 4.89 21.74 18.51
N CYS A 398 4.34 22.61 17.66
CA CYS A 398 4.75 24.01 17.54
C CYS A 398 3.60 25.03 17.65
N GLY A 399 2.39 24.57 17.95
CA GLY A 399 1.18 25.38 18.07
C GLY A 399 0.48 25.62 16.74
N VAL A 400 -0.84 25.86 16.81
CA VAL A 400 -1.73 26.04 15.64
C VAL A 400 -1.22 27.14 14.70
N ALA A 401 -0.86 28.32 15.22
CA ALA A 401 -0.43 29.45 14.38
C ALA A 401 0.82 29.13 13.54
N SER A 402 1.81 28.46 14.15
CA SER A 402 3.03 28.05 13.46
C SER A 402 2.73 26.98 12.40
N ALA A 403 1.86 26.02 12.72
CA ALA A 403 1.47 24.94 11.82
C ALA A 403 0.70 25.47 10.59
N ILE A 404 -0.27 26.37 10.77
CA ILE A 404 -0.98 27.03 9.65
C ILE A 404 0.03 27.67 8.70
N ASN A 405 0.95 28.48 9.24
CA ASN A 405 1.98 29.15 8.44
C ASN A 405 2.93 28.15 7.75
N THR A 406 3.24 27.01 8.38
CA THR A 406 4.01 25.93 7.73
C THR A 406 3.27 25.34 6.53
N GLY A 407 1.96 25.10 6.64
CA GLY A 407 1.13 24.67 5.52
C GLY A 407 1.14 25.70 4.38
N ASP A 408 0.95 26.98 4.70
CA ASP A 408 0.98 28.07 3.70
C ASP A 408 2.33 28.20 3.01
N TYR A 409 3.43 28.06 3.77
CA TYR A 409 4.78 28.04 3.23
C TYR A 409 4.97 26.89 2.23
N LEU A 410 4.48 25.69 2.55
CA LEU A 410 4.54 24.52 1.66
C LEU A 410 3.75 24.74 0.38
N LEU A 411 2.55 25.34 0.44
CA LEU A 411 1.77 25.70 -0.76
C LEU A 411 2.58 26.62 -1.70
N GLY A 412 3.20 27.67 -1.14
CA GLY A 412 4.05 28.58 -1.90
C GLY A 412 5.28 27.88 -2.51
N VAL A 413 5.92 26.98 -1.75
CA VAL A 413 7.04 26.16 -2.23
C VAL A 413 6.62 25.27 -3.40
N GLY A 414 5.46 24.59 -3.32
CA GLY A 414 4.97 23.73 -4.38
C GLY A 414 4.82 24.48 -5.72
N TYR A 415 4.18 25.65 -5.71
CA TYR A 415 4.05 26.48 -6.90
C TYR A 415 5.41 27.01 -7.39
N ARG A 416 6.28 27.40 -6.46
CA ARG A 416 7.63 27.89 -6.81
C ARG A 416 8.46 26.80 -7.50
N ILE A 417 8.36 25.55 -7.07
CA ILE A 417 9.07 24.43 -7.71
C ILE A 417 8.63 24.31 -9.17
N ILE A 418 7.33 24.30 -9.41
CA ILE A 418 6.75 24.12 -10.75
C ILE A 418 7.04 25.33 -11.64
N ALA A 419 6.92 26.54 -11.09
CA ALA A 419 7.28 27.77 -11.77
C ALA A 419 8.79 27.90 -12.02
N GLY A 420 9.63 27.10 -11.36
CA GLY A 420 11.10 27.12 -11.46
C GLY A 420 11.72 25.97 -12.25
N LEU A 421 10.92 25.07 -12.85
CA LEU A 421 11.45 23.86 -13.48
C LEU A 421 12.48 24.16 -14.57
N PRO A 422 13.66 23.50 -14.55
CA PRO A 422 14.70 23.71 -15.55
C PRO A 422 14.32 23.04 -16.88
N GLY A 423 14.70 23.65 -18.01
CA GLY A 423 14.52 23.05 -19.34
C GLY A 423 13.08 22.87 -19.82
N ILE A 424 12.08 23.39 -19.10
CA ILE A 424 10.67 23.33 -19.46
C ILE A 424 10.23 24.65 -20.10
N ASP A 425 9.60 24.57 -21.28
CA ASP A 425 9.09 25.74 -22.00
C ASP A 425 7.93 26.43 -21.26
N ALA A 426 7.66 27.68 -21.62
CA ALA A 426 6.67 28.51 -20.93
C ALA A 426 5.24 27.96 -21.02
N SER A 427 4.87 27.32 -22.14
CA SER A 427 3.54 26.75 -22.33
C SER A 427 3.34 25.54 -21.41
N THR A 428 4.30 24.61 -21.41
CA THR A 428 4.30 23.46 -20.50
C THR A 428 4.26 23.88 -19.04
N ARG A 429 5.03 24.89 -18.66
CA ARG A 429 5.02 25.43 -17.30
C ARG A 429 3.66 26.03 -16.91
N ALA A 430 3.04 26.80 -17.80
CA ALA A 430 1.72 27.40 -17.57
C ALA A 430 0.63 26.33 -17.41
N ASP A 431 0.67 25.26 -18.22
CA ASP A 431 -0.24 24.12 -18.10
C ASP A 431 -0.07 23.42 -16.75
N MET A 432 1.17 23.17 -16.32
CA MET A 432 1.45 22.52 -15.03
C MET A 432 0.95 23.35 -13.83
N VAL A 433 1.15 24.68 -13.85
CA VAL A 433 0.59 25.57 -12.83
C VAL A 433 -0.93 25.55 -12.85
N SER A 434 -1.55 25.52 -14.04
CA SER A 434 -3.02 25.44 -14.18
C SER A 434 -3.56 24.13 -13.62
N ILE A 435 -2.94 22.99 -13.93
CA ILE A 435 -3.29 21.67 -13.39
C ILE A 435 -3.29 21.71 -11.86
N LEU A 436 -2.21 22.20 -11.26
CA LEU A 436 -2.05 22.21 -9.79
C LEU A 436 -2.96 23.22 -9.10
N SER A 437 -3.14 24.41 -9.66
CA SER A 437 -4.05 25.42 -9.09
C SER A 437 -5.51 24.97 -9.15
N ASN A 438 -5.94 24.34 -10.25
CA ASN A 438 -7.27 23.76 -10.35
C ASN A 438 -7.47 22.61 -9.35
N ALA A 439 -6.49 21.71 -9.24
CA ALA A 439 -6.54 20.61 -8.27
C ALA A 439 -6.62 21.12 -6.83
N HIS A 440 -5.80 22.11 -6.47
CA HIS A 440 -5.82 22.74 -5.15
C HIS A 440 -7.17 23.39 -4.84
N VAL A 441 -7.75 24.16 -5.77
CA VAL A 441 -9.08 24.77 -5.58
C VAL A 441 -10.15 23.68 -5.40
N ARG A 442 -10.09 22.59 -6.16
CA ARG A 442 -11.04 21.47 -6.03
C ARG A 442 -10.92 20.76 -4.68
N LEU A 443 -9.70 20.50 -4.20
CA LEU A 443 -9.44 19.93 -2.88
C LEU A 443 -10.00 20.83 -1.76
N ALA A 444 -9.69 22.12 -1.81
CA ALA A 444 -10.17 23.09 -0.82
C ALA A 444 -11.69 23.22 -0.82
N LYS A 445 -12.34 23.12 -2.00
CA LYS A 445 -13.81 23.06 -2.10
C LYS A 445 -14.38 21.81 -1.43
N GLY A 446 -13.78 20.64 -1.68
CA GLY A 446 -14.19 19.38 -1.06
C GLY A 446 -14.08 19.42 0.47
N GLN A 447 -12.90 19.82 0.96
CA GLN A 447 -12.65 19.96 2.40
C GLN A 447 -13.57 21.01 3.04
N GLY A 448 -13.72 22.17 2.40
CA GLY A 448 -14.62 23.22 2.88
C GLY A 448 -16.09 22.79 2.95
N ALA A 449 -16.57 21.99 1.98
CA ALA A 449 -17.92 21.43 2.01
C ALA A 449 -18.12 20.46 3.18
N GLU A 450 -17.14 19.61 3.46
CA GLU A 450 -17.15 18.70 4.61
C GLU A 450 -17.18 19.46 5.94
N LEU A 451 -16.30 20.45 6.12
CA LEU A 451 -16.27 21.29 7.33
C LEU A 451 -17.58 22.05 7.52
N TRP A 452 -18.11 22.65 6.45
CA TRP A 452 -19.38 23.37 6.51
C TRP A 452 -20.52 22.44 6.93
N TRP A 453 -20.57 21.22 6.38
CA TRP A 453 -21.57 20.22 6.76
C TRP A 453 -21.38 19.74 8.21
N ARG A 454 -20.13 19.53 8.64
CA ARG A 454 -19.76 19.15 10.00
C ARG A 454 -20.16 20.21 11.03
N ASP A 455 -20.24 21.47 10.64
CA ASP A 455 -20.64 22.55 11.55
C ASP A 455 -22.15 22.88 11.41
N ALA A 456 -22.82 22.39 10.37
CA ALA A 456 -24.26 22.58 10.16
C ALA A 456 -25.12 21.80 11.17
N SER A 457 -26.23 22.40 11.61
CA SER A 457 -27.11 21.82 12.64
C SER A 457 -28.09 20.77 12.12
N ASP A 458 -28.49 20.82 10.85
CA ASP A 458 -29.55 19.97 10.29
C ASP A 458 -29.03 18.68 9.64
N LYS A 459 -27.71 18.55 9.46
CA LYS A 459 -26.99 17.33 9.01
C LYS A 459 -27.64 16.63 7.81
N ARG A 460 -28.24 17.41 6.91
CA ARG A 460 -28.86 16.90 5.69
C ARG A 460 -27.78 16.60 4.68
N LEU A 461 -27.83 15.41 4.09
CA LEU A 461 -26.87 14.98 3.09
C LEU A 461 -27.55 14.00 2.14
N SER A 462 -27.64 14.35 0.86
CA SER A 462 -28.06 13.39 -0.16
C SER A 462 -26.88 12.52 -0.61
N PRO A 463 -27.13 11.31 -1.13
CA PRO A 463 -26.07 10.47 -1.68
C PRO A 463 -25.27 11.16 -2.79
N ALA A 464 -25.93 11.95 -3.65
CA ALA A 464 -25.26 12.68 -4.73
C ALA A 464 -24.29 13.74 -4.19
N GLU A 465 -24.70 14.54 -3.20
CA GLU A 465 -23.83 15.54 -2.57
C GLU A 465 -22.62 14.89 -1.87
N SER A 466 -22.82 13.74 -1.20
CA SER A 466 -21.72 13.01 -0.57
C SER A 466 -20.71 12.49 -1.60
N LEU A 467 -21.17 11.94 -2.73
CA LEU A 467 -20.30 11.51 -3.83
C LEU A 467 -19.54 12.68 -4.47
N ASP A 468 -20.19 13.84 -4.64
CA ASP A 468 -19.54 15.06 -5.13
C ASP A 468 -18.42 15.51 -4.19
N MET A 469 -18.66 15.48 -2.86
CA MET A 469 -17.62 15.78 -1.87
C MET A 469 -16.45 14.79 -1.96
N TYR A 470 -16.73 13.50 -2.11
CA TYR A 470 -15.71 12.44 -2.19
C TYR A 470 -14.81 12.63 -3.41
N GLY A 471 -15.41 12.89 -4.56
CA GLY A 471 -14.70 13.16 -5.81
C GLY A 471 -13.84 14.43 -5.77
N LEU A 472 -14.06 15.32 -4.80
CA LEU A 472 -13.24 16.53 -4.61
C LEU A 472 -12.13 16.35 -3.58
N LYS A 473 -12.29 15.49 -2.56
CA LYS A 473 -11.33 15.37 -1.46
C LYS A 473 -10.06 14.60 -1.83
N THR A 474 -10.16 13.58 -2.68
CA THR A 474 -9.02 12.69 -2.98
C THR A 474 -8.61 12.73 -4.45
N SER A 475 -9.58 12.76 -5.37
CA SER A 475 -9.35 12.63 -6.81
C SER A 475 -8.45 13.71 -7.41
N PRO A 476 -8.56 15.02 -7.06
CA PRO A 476 -7.79 16.05 -7.77
C PRO A 476 -6.27 15.95 -7.55
N ALA A 477 -5.82 15.52 -6.37
CA ALA A 477 -4.40 15.34 -6.09
C ALA A 477 -3.80 14.18 -6.92
N PHE A 478 -4.57 13.10 -7.06
CA PHE A 478 -4.18 11.95 -7.87
C PHE A 478 -4.18 12.29 -9.37
N GLU A 479 -5.21 12.99 -9.85
CA GLU A 479 -5.30 13.54 -11.20
C GLU A 479 -4.08 14.41 -11.53
N ALA A 480 -3.73 15.35 -10.65
CA ALA A 480 -2.59 16.22 -10.83
C ALA A 480 -1.28 15.45 -10.96
N ALA A 481 -1.05 14.43 -10.12
CA ALA A 481 0.15 13.61 -10.17
C ALA A 481 0.30 12.90 -11.53
N VAL A 482 -0.77 12.28 -12.04
CA VAL A 482 -0.78 11.63 -13.36
C VAL A 482 -0.59 12.67 -14.48
N ALA A 483 -1.35 13.76 -14.44
CA ALA A 483 -1.36 14.79 -15.47
C ALA A 483 -0.02 15.51 -15.61
N LEU A 484 0.71 15.78 -14.51
CA LEU A 484 2.04 16.37 -14.57
C LEU A 484 3.05 15.45 -15.28
N GLY A 485 3.03 14.15 -14.97
CA GLY A 485 3.92 13.17 -15.62
C GLY A 485 3.65 13.08 -17.14
N ILE A 486 2.37 12.99 -17.52
CA ILE A 486 1.92 13.00 -18.92
C ILE A 486 2.36 14.28 -19.64
N ARG A 487 2.12 15.44 -19.00
CA ARG A 487 2.38 16.74 -19.61
C ARG A 487 3.87 16.99 -19.83
N LEU A 488 4.72 16.54 -18.90
CA LEU A 488 6.18 16.61 -19.01
C LEU A 488 6.74 15.67 -20.08
N ALA A 489 6.11 14.51 -20.28
CA ALA A 489 6.45 13.59 -21.38
C ALA A 489 5.96 14.10 -22.75
N GLY A 490 5.21 15.20 -22.77
CA GLY A 490 4.72 15.86 -23.99
C GLY A 490 3.59 15.12 -24.68
N ALA A 491 2.84 14.28 -23.97
CA ALA A 491 1.64 13.65 -24.50
C ALA A 491 0.47 14.63 -24.58
N SER A 492 -0.26 14.58 -25.69
CA SER A 492 -1.46 15.38 -25.89
C SER A 492 -2.66 14.73 -25.18
N PRO A 493 -3.68 15.53 -24.79
CA PRO A 493 -4.91 14.99 -24.18
C PRO A 493 -5.60 13.92 -25.05
N ALA A 494 -5.48 14.01 -26.38
CA ALA A 494 -6.08 13.06 -27.32
C ALA A 494 -5.40 11.67 -27.37
N GLU A 495 -4.23 11.51 -26.72
CA GLU A 495 -3.48 10.25 -26.66
C GLU A 495 -3.76 9.46 -25.37
N VAL A 496 -4.12 10.13 -24.27
CA VAL A 496 -4.03 9.57 -22.91
C VAL A 496 -5.35 9.05 -22.33
N GLY A 497 -6.47 9.23 -23.03
CA GLY A 497 -7.81 8.94 -22.50
C GLY A 497 -8.32 10.05 -21.57
N ASP A 498 -9.42 9.77 -20.85
CA ASP A 498 -10.06 10.74 -19.96
C ASP A 498 -9.49 10.60 -18.53
N VAL A 499 -8.32 11.20 -18.31
CA VAL A 499 -7.58 11.13 -17.02
C VAL A 499 -8.36 11.79 -15.88
N GLU A 500 -9.09 12.88 -16.16
CA GLU A 500 -9.92 13.57 -15.17
C GLU A 500 -11.03 12.65 -14.68
N ARG A 501 -11.79 12.05 -15.61
CA ARG A 501 -12.87 11.13 -15.26
C ARG A 501 -12.34 9.87 -14.58
N TYR A 502 -11.21 9.34 -15.06
CA TYR A 502 -10.52 8.22 -14.41
C TYR A 502 -10.17 8.53 -12.95
N ALA A 503 -9.50 9.66 -12.70
CA ALA A 503 -9.09 10.06 -11.37
C ALA A 503 -10.29 10.32 -10.45
N HIS A 504 -11.36 10.94 -10.97
CA HIS A 504 -12.61 11.15 -10.26
C HIS A 504 -13.15 9.83 -9.71
N HIS A 505 -13.38 8.84 -10.57
CA HIS A 505 -13.93 7.55 -10.17
C HIS A 505 -13.00 6.74 -9.25
N VAL A 506 -11.68 6.76 -9.49
CA VAL A 506 -10.70 6.12 -8.59
C VAL A 506 -10.79 6.72 -7.19
N GLY A 507 -10.76 8.04 -7.07
CA GLY A 507 -10.79 8.71 -5.77
C GLY A 507 -12.13 8.55 -5.04
N THR A 508 -13.25 8.61 -5.77
CA THR A 508 -14.58 8.34 -5.20
C THR A 508 -14.66 6.92 -4.64
N ALA A 509 -14.31 5.91 -5.44
CA ALA A 509 -14.31 4.51 -5.00
C ALA A 509 -13.37 4.27 -3.81
N PHE A 510 -12.17 4.88 -3.82
CA PHE A 510 -11.21 4.76 -2.74
C PHE A 510 -11.77 5.28 -1.41
N GLN A 511 -12.49 6.41 -1.42
CA GLN A 511 -13.11 6.96 -0.22
C GLN A 511 -14.24 6.06 0.31
N ILE A 512 -15.10 5.54 -0.57
CA ILE A 512 -16.17 4.61 -0.16
C ILE A 512 -15.58 3.32 0.43
N LEU A 513 -14.48 2.80 -0.15
CA LEU A 513 -13.78 1.65 0.40
C LEU A 513 -13.18 1.94 1.79
N ASN A 514 -12.67 3.15 2.02
CA ASN A 514 -12.17 3.54 3.35
C ASN A 514 -13.30 3.55 4.38
N ASP A 515 -14.46 4.11 4.03
CA ASP A 515 -15.64 4.06 4.91
C ASP A 515 -16.06 2.61 5.20
N LEU A 516 -16.16 1.76 4.18
CA LEU A 516 -16.53 0.36 4.38
C LEU A 516 -15.56 -0.38 5.32
N LYS A 517 -14.26 -0.06 5.21
CA LYS A 517 -13.22 -0.61 6.09
C LYS A 517 -13.30 -0.08 7.51
N ASP A 518 -13.65 1.20 7.69
CA ASP A 518 -13.86 1.81 9.00
C ASP A 518 -14.90 1.04 9.83
N TRP A 519 -15.89 0.43 9.17
CA TRP A 519 -16.90 -0.42 9.82
C TRP A 519 -16.47 -1.87 10.02
N SER A 520 -15.41 -2.35 9.39
CA SER A 520 -14.96 -3.74 9.55
C SER A 520 -14.17 -3.98 10.84
N GLY A 521 -13.67 -2.90 11.46
CA GLY A 521 -12.82 -2.96 12.64
C GLY A 521 -11.43 -3.57 12.35
N ASP A 522 -10.42 -3.11 13.07
CA ASP A 522 -9.08 -3.67 13.02
C ASP A 522 -8.72 -4.21 14.41
N LEU A 523 -8.67 -5.54 14.54
CA LEU A 523 -8.33 -6.21 15.79
C LEU A 523 -6.85 -6.06 16.17
N GLU A 524 -5.98 -5.64 15.23
CA GLU A 524 -4.53 -5.57 15.45
C GLU A 524 -4.02 -4.16 15.79
N ASN A 525 -4.78 -3.09 15.49
CA ASN A 525 -4.33 -1.69 15.65
C ASN A 525 -5.10 -0.87 16.70
N ASP A 526 -5.96 -1.51 17.51
CA ASP A 526 -6.79 -0.86 18.54
C ASP A 526 -7.60 0.36 18.01
N ARG A 527 -7.86 0.36 16.70
CA ARG A 527 -8.69 1.37 16.02
C ARG A 527 -10.15 0.98 16.19
N ARG A 528 -10.90 1.86 16.86
CA ARG A 528 -12.34 1.69 17.07
C ARG A 528 -13.05 1.65 15.73
N ALA A 529 -13.95 0.70 15.56
CA ALA A 529 -14.83 0.64 14.39
C ALA A 529 -15.76 1.87 14.36
N ALA A 530 -16.18 2.27 13.16
CA ALA A 530 -17.07 3.40 12.92
C ALA A 530 -16.49 4.76 13.40
N GLY A 531 -15.19 4.98 13.24
CA GLY A 531 -14.52 6.23 13.58
C GLY A 531 -15.12 7.44 12.87
N ASP A 532 -15.57 7.28 11.61
CA ASP A 532 -16.17 8.38 10.84
C ASP A 532 -17.55 8.78 11.36
N LEU A 533 -18.31 7.82 11.92
CA LEU A 533 -19.58 8.09 12.60
C LEU A 533 -19.32 8.88 13.88
N LEU A 534 -18.32 8.47 14.68
CA LEU A 534 -17.93 9.15 15.91
C LEU A 534 -17.39 10.56 15.64
N GLY A 535 -16.67 10.74 14.53
CA GLY A 535 -16.18 12.03 14.06
C GLY A 535 -17.24 12.91 13.40
N GLY A 536 -18.48 12.42 13.22
CA GLY A 536 -19.57 13.19 12.62
C GLY A 536 -19.28 13.60 11.18
N ARG A 537 -18.73 12.70 10.37
CA ARG A 537 -18.32 12.96 8.98
C ARG A 537 -19.45 12.72 7.95
N PRO A 538 -19.47 13.47 6.83
CA PRO A 538 -20.51 13.38 5.79
C PRO A 538 -20.36 12.14 4.90
N THR A 539 -20.44 10.94 5.49
CA THR A 539 -20.16 9.72 4.74
C THR A 539 -21.26 9.35 3.75
N ILE A 540 -20.91 8.64 2.67
CA ILE A 540 -21.92 8.10 1.74
C ILE A 540 -22.85 7.13 2.47
N MET A 541 -22.32 6.43 3.47
CA MET A 541 -23.09 5.49 4.28
C MET A 541 -24.16 6.21 5.09
N TRP A 542 -23.82 7.35 5.70
CA TRP A 542 -24.77 8.24 6.37
C TRP A 542 -25.85 8.73 5.40
N ALA A 543 -25.43 9.24 4.23
CA ALA A 543 -26.36 9.76 3.23
C ALA A 543 -27.34 8.69 2.72
N LEU A 544 -26.86 7.47 2.45
CA LEU A 544 -27.70 6.32 2.06
C LEU A 544 -28.66 5.92 3.16
N ALA A 545 -28.25 6.00 4.43
CA ALA A 545 -29.15 5.72 5.56
C ALA A 545 -30.26 6.78 5.67
N LEU A 546 -29.92 8.06 5.53
CA LEU A 546 -30.91 9.15 5.54
C LEU A 546 -31.94 9.04 4.41
N ASP A 547 -31.50 8.63 3.23
CA ASP A 547 -32.34 8.49 2.03
C ASP A 547 -33.33 7.31 2.14
N ARG A 548 -32.95 6.24 2.85
CA ARG A 548 -33.65 4.94 2.80
C ARG A 548 -34.39 4.56 4.08
N LEU A 549 -34.05 5.16 5.22
CA LEU A 549 -34.72 4.89 6.48
C LEU A 549 -36.04 5.66 6.58
N ALA A 550 -37.01 5.08 7.29
CA ALA A 550 -38.22 5.80 7.67
C ALA A 550 -37.89 6.99 8.60
N PRO A 551 -38.70 8.07 8.62
CA PRO A 551 -38.41 9.26 9.43
C PRO A 551 -38.11 8.99 10.92
N ALA A 552 -38.78 8.00 11.52
CA ALA A 552 -38.54 7.62 12.91
C ALA A 552 -37.17 6.95 13.12
N ASP A 553 -36.70 6.16 12.15
CA ASP A 553 -35.39 5.51 12.18
C ASP A 553 -34.27 6.51 11.84
N VAL A 554 -34.52 7.49 10.98
CA VAL A 554 -33.60 8.63 10.75
C VAL A 554 -33.38 9.43 12.04
N GLU A 555 -34.46 9.71 12.76
CA GLU A 555 -34.36 10.43 14.03
C GLU A 555 -33.66 9.59 15.11
N ARG A 556 -33.87 8.27 15.11
CA ARG A 556 -33.11 7.33 15.94
C ARG A 556 -31.63 7.33 15.58
N LEU A 557 -31.29 7.27 14.30
CA LEU A 557 -29.91 7.31 13.80
C LEU A 557 -29.17 8.57 14.29
N ARG A 558 -29.80 9.75 14.17
CA ARG A 558 -29.25 11.02 14.64
C ARG A 558 -28.98 11.04 16.13
N ARG A 559 -29.91 10.52 16.95
CA ARG A 559 -29.70 10.42 18.41
C ARG A 559 -28.53 9.50 18.75
N LEU A 560 -28.47 8.31 18.14
CA LEU A 560 -27.38 7.35 18.37
C LEU A 560 -26.01 7.94 18.00
N ALA A 561 -25.93 8.66 16.87
CA ALA A 561 -24.70 9.33 16.46
C ALA A 561 -24.28 10.43 17.44
N ALA A 562 -25.23 11.25 17.91
CA ALA A 562 -24.97 12.30 18.90
C ALA A 562 -24.57 11.73 20.27
N GLU A 563 -25.18 10.62 20.69
CA GLU A 563 -24.83 9.90 21.92
C GLU A 563 -23.42 9.29 21.84
N ALA A 564 -23.08 8.68 20.70
CA ALA A 564 -21.77 8.07 20.49
C ALA A 564 -20.63 9.10 20.37
N GLY A 565 -20.89 10.26 19.74
CA GLY A 565 -19.93 11.36 19.60
C GLY A 565 -19.85 12.32 20.79
N GLY A 566 -20.66 12.10 21.84
CA GLY A 566 -20.75 13.00 22.99
C GLY A 566 -19.51 12.98 23.89
N ILE A 567 -19.08 14.16 24.37
CA ILE A 567 -17.96 14.29 25.31
C ILE A 567 -18.32 13.55 26.62
N GLY A 568 -17.58 12.46 26.91
CA GLY A 568 -17.73 11.69 28.15
C GLY A 568 -18.57 10.41 28.04
N ALA A 569 -18.96 9.99 26.83
CA ALA A 569 -19.56 8.67 26.62
C ALA A 569 -18.58 7.55 27.02
N ASP A 570 -19.06 6.55 27.77
CA ASP A 570 -18.26 5.39 28.14
C ASP A 570 -18.21 4.35 27.01
N GLU A 571 -17.19 3.48 27.04
CA GLU A 571 -16.97 2.48 25.99
C GLU A 571 -18.18 1.55 25.74
N PRO A 572 -18.90 1.07 26.78
CA PRO A 572 -20.11 0.27 26.57
C PRO A 572 -21.22 1.03 25.84
N THR A 573 -21.43 2.32 26.15
CA THR A 573 -22.42 3.15 25.45
C THR A 573 -22.06 3.33 23.98
N ILE A 574 -20.79 3.64 23.70
CA ILE A 574 -20.27 3.82 22.34
C ILE A 574 -20.47 2.53 21.53
N SER A 575 -20.05 1.39 22.07
CA SER A 575 -20.20 0.08 21.42
C SER A 575 -21.67 -0.28 21.17
N GLY A 576 -22.55 -0.02 22.13
CA GLY A 576 -24.00 -0.21 21.99
C GLY A 576 -24.60 0.67 20.89
N CYS A 577 -24.19 1.93 20.80
CA CYS A 577 -24.63 2.84 19.74
C CYS A 577 -24.15 2.38 18.36
N ILE A 578 -22.88 1.99 18.22
CA ILE A 578 -22.31 1.48 16.97
C ILE A 578 -23.07 0.22 16.52
N GLY A 579 -23.38 -0.70 17.43
CA GLY A 579 -24.19 -1.88 17.14
C GLY A 579 -25.59 -1.51 16.62
N ALA A 580 -26.28 -0.59 17.29
CA ALA A 580 -27.61 -0.14 16.87
C ALA A 580 -27.60 0.61 15.53
N VAL A 581 -26.54 1.39 15.23
CA VAL A 581 -26.38 2.04 13.93
C VAL A 581 -26.08 1.01 12.84
N ARG A 582 -25.27 -0.01 13.12
CA ARG A 582 -25.04 -1.12 12.19
C ARG A 582 -26.35 -1.80 11.80
N GLU A 583 -27.22 -2.10 12.77
CA GLU A 583 -28.54 -2.68 12.47
C GLU A 583 -29.38 -1.77 11.56
N LEU A 584 -29.37 -0.46 11.79
CA LEU A 584 -30.06 0.51 10.94
C LEU A 584 -29.48 0.50 9.52
N TYR A 585 -28.16 0.47 9.38
CA TYR A 585 -27.47 0.42 8.09
C TYR A 585 -27.74 -0.89 7.34
N GLU A 586 -27.77 -2.02 8.04
CA GLU A 586 -28.14 -3.32 7.49
C GLU A 586 -29.59 -3.33 7.01
N ARG A 587 -30.55 -2.84 7.83
CA ARG A 587 -31.95 -2.73 7.41
C ARG A 587 -32.15 -1.84 6.19
N ALA A 588 -31.38 -0.76 6.08
CA ALA A 588 -31.40 0.13 4.93
C ALA A 588 -30.61 -0.40 3.72
N GLY A 589 -29.85 -1.50 3.86
CA GLY A 589 -29.00 -2.05 2.80
C GLY A 589 -27.81 -1.16 2.43
N VAL A 590 -27.33 -0.34 3.38
CA VAL A 590 -26.27 0.66 3.16
C VAL A 590 -24.96 0.01 2.71
N PHE A 591 -24.50 -1.04 3.39
CA PHE A 591 -23.24 -1.72 3.07
C PHE A 591 -23.25 -2.31 1.66
N THR A 592 -24.30 -3.06 1.31
CA THR A 592 -24.46 -3.65 -0.02
C THR A 592 -24.50 -2.59 -1.11
N ARG A 593 -25.16 -1.45 -0.86
CA ARG A 593 -25.26 -0.37 -1.84
C ARG A 593 -23.94 0.38 -2.01
N ALA A 594 -23.23 0.69 -0.92
CA ALA A 594 -21.91 1.30 -0.97
C ALA A 594 -20.91 0.41 -1.72
N ALA A 595 -20.93 -0.90 -1.45
CA ALA A 595 -20.18 -1.91 -2.19
C ALA A 595 -20.50 -1.90 -3.70
N ALA A 596 -21.79 -1.86 -4.07
CA ALA A 596 -22.19 -1.77 -5.47
C ALA A 596 -21.72 -0.47 -6.16
N ILE A 597 -21.73 0.66 -5.44
CA ILE A 597 -21.19 1.93 -5.95
C ILE A 597 -19.69 1.80 -6.22
N VAL A 598 -18.90 1.19 -5.31
CA VAL A 598 -17.47 0.95 -5.53
C VAL A 598 -17.23 0.18 -6.83
N SER A 599 -17.98 -0.89 -7.08
CA SER A 599 -17.85 -1.68 -8.32
C SER A 599 -18.20 -0.86 -9.57
N GLU A 600 -19.24 -0.04 -9.50
CA GLU A 600 -19.63 0.84 -10.61
C GLU A 600 -18.57 1.92 -10.88
N GLU A 601 -18.06 2.58 -9.84
CA GLU A 601 -16.98 3.56 -9.94
C GLU A 601 -15.71 2.94 -10.54
N ARG A 602 -15.31 1.74 -10.09
CA ARG A 602 -14.19 0.99 -10.67
C ARG A 602 -14.40 0.68 -12.16
N ARG A 603 -15.62 0.28 -12.54
CA ARG A 603 -15.98 0.05 -13.95
C ARG A 603 -15.88 1.34 -14.76
N GLN A 604 -16.35 2.47 -14.23
CA GLN A 604 -16.29 3.76 -14.91
C GLN A 604 -14.86 4.28 -15.05
N ALA A 605 -13.99 4.07 -14.06
CA ALA A 605 -12.56 4.34 -14.14
C ALA A 605 -11.92 3.53 -15.29
N THR A 606 -12.24 2.23 -15.38
CA THR A 606 -11.76 1.38 -16.48
C THR A 606 -12.20 1.93 -17.84
N LEU A 607 -13.48 2.29 -17.98
CA LEU A 607 -14.02 2.88 -19.21
C LEU A 607 -13.31 4.19 -19.60
N ALA A 608 -12.97 5.03 -18.63
CA ALA A 608 -12.35 6.34 -18.87
C ALA A 608 -10.98 6.24 -19.56
N VAL A 609 -10.22 5.17 -19.26
CA VAL A 609 -8.89 4.92 -19.86
C VAL A 609 -8.94 3.96 -21.05
N MET A 610 -10.12 3.46 -21.44
CA MET A 610 -10.24 2.55 -22.58
C MET A 610 -9.77 3.15 -23.91
N GLY A 611 -9.97 4.46 -24.08
CA GLY A 611 -9.55 5.21 -25.25
C GLY A 611 -8.08 5.62 -25.26
N CYS A 612 -7.31 5.29 -24.21
CA CYS A 612 -5.88 5.59 -24.15
C CYS A 612 -5.13 4.86 -25.27
N LYS A 613 -4.44 5.63 -26.11
CA LYS A 613 -3.64 5.16 -27.26
C LYS A 613 -2.23 4.74 -26.87
N LEU A 614 -1.84 5.00 -25.63
CA LEU A 614 -0.52 4.74 -25.05
C LEU A 614 -0.60 3.48 -24.15
N PRO A 615 -0.24 2.29 -24.67
CA PRO A 615 -0.49 1.03 -23.97
C PRO A 615 0.29 0.88 -22.66
N ARG A 616 1.52 1.43 -22.54
CA ARG A 616 2.27 1.43 -21.27
C ARG A 616 1.65 2.39 -20.26
N LEU A 617 1.22 3.57 -20.69
CA LEU A 617 0.53 4.51 -19.80
C LEU A 617 -0.75 3.87 -19.25
N ARG A 618 -1.53 3.23 -20.13
CA ARG A 618 -2.72 2.49 -19.73
C ARG A 618 -2.43 1.40 -18.72
N ASP A 619 -1.36 0.62 -18.92
CA ASP A 619 -0.92 -0.40 -17.95
C ASP A 619 -0.62 0.21 -16.56
N VAL A 620 -0.02 1.41 -16.50
CA VAL A 620 0.22 2.14 -15.25
C VAL A 620 -1.10 2.58 -14.61
N LEU A 621 -2.05 3.13 -15.38
CA LEU A 621 -3.36 3.54 -14.85
C LEU A 621 -4.17 2.33 -14.35
N GLU A 622 -4.14 1.21 -15.05
CA GLU A 622 -4.79 -0.03 -14.59
C GLU A 622 -4.13 -0.54 -13.28
N PHE A 623 -2.79 -0.51 -13.19
CA PHE A 623 -2.06 -0.84 -11.96
C PHE A 623 -2.44 0.05 -10.78
N LEU A 624 -2.54 1.37 -11.00
CA LEU A 624 -2.93 2.32 -9.94
C LEU A 624 -4.38 2.12 -9.50
N LEU A 625 -5.26 1.77 -10.42
CA LEU A 625 -6.65 1.44 -10.12
C LEU A 625 -6.74 0.17 -9.27
N ASP A 626 -5.96 -0.88 -9.59
CA ASP A 626 -5.90 -2.11 -8.79
C ASP A 626 -5.30 -1.88 -7.39
N LEU A 627 -4.33 -0.98 -7.29
CA LEU A 627 -3.71 -0.62 -6.01
C LEU A 627 -4.67 0.17 -5.11
N ALA A 628 -5.42 1.12 -5.69
CA ALA A 628 -6.34 1.98 -4.93
C ALA A 628 -7.67 1.28 -4.64
N VAL A 629 -8.22 0.59 -5.64
CA VAL A 629 -9.56 -0.01 -5.62
C VAL A 629 -9.44 -1.45 -6.10
N PRO A 630 -8.92 -2.39 -5.27
CA PRO A 630 -8.77 -3.78 -5.65
C PRO A 630 -10.10 -4.38 -6.10
N ASP A 631 -10.04 -5.35 -7.01
CA ASP A 631 -11.20 -6.05 -7.58
C ASP A 631 -11.92 -6.99 -6.58
N ALA A 632 -11.81 -6.70 -5.27
CA ALA A 632 -12.35 -7.54 -4.21
C ALA A 632 -13.82 -7.90 -4.53
N SER A 633 -14.07 -9.20 -4.65
CA SER A 633 -15.42 -9.76 -4.57
C SER A 633 -16.06 -9.20 -3.31
N LEU A 634 -17.02 -8.31 -3.54
CA LEU A 634 -17.81 -7.63 -2.52
C LEU A 634 -18.26 -8.63 -1.45
N PRO A 635 -18.38 -8.24 -0.16
CA PRO A 635 -18.83 -9.15 0.89
C PRO A 635 -20.09 -9.90 0.46
N ALA A 636 -20.09 -11.22 0.66
CA ALA A 636 -21.16 -12.13 0.26
C ALA A 636 -22.52 -11.59 0.74
N GLY A 637 -23.40 -11.30 -0.22
CA GLY A 637 -24.68 -10.63 -0.01
C GLY A 637 -25.16 -9.78 -1.19
N ALA A 638 -24.32 -9.58 -2.22
CA ALA A 638 -24.65 -8.76 -3.40
C ALA A 638 -25.33 -9.51 -4.57
N ASP A 639 -25.36 -10.84 -4.58
CA ASP A 639 -25.86 -11.63 -5.73
C ASP A 639 -27.34 -12.00 -5.67
N ALA A 640 -28.13 -11.38 -4.79
CA ALA A 640 -29.56 -11.65 -4.68
C ALA A 640 -30.47 -10.48 -5.10
N VAL A 641 -30.10 -9.69 -6.12
CA VAL A 641 -31.03 -8.73 -6.74
C VAL A 641 -30.75 -8.59 -8.23
N ASN A 642 -30.93 -9.68 -9.00
CA ASN A 642 -31.16 -9.60 -10.45
C ASN A 642 -31.81 -10.91 -10.90
N HIS A 643 -33.13 -10.99 -10.73
CA HIS A 643 -34.08 -11.80 -11.52
C HIS A 643 -35.42 -11.90 -10.77
N ALA A 644 -36.13 -10.78 -10.63
CA ALA A 644 -37.54 -10.79 -10.25
C ALA A 644 -38.22 -9.47 -10.61
N ASP A 645 -38.16 -9.04 -11.88
CA ASP A 645 -39.21 -8.13 -12.39
C ASP A 645 -39.31 -8.12 -13.92
N GLU A 646 -39.40 -9.30 -14.55
CA GLU A 646 -39.97 -9.42 -15.90
C GLU A 646 -40.65 -10.79 -16.02
N GLY A 647 -41.97 -10.85 -15.77
CA GLY A 647 -42.76 -12.04 -16.12
C GLY A 647 -44.06 -12.24 -15.35
N GLY A 648 -45.13 -11.57 -15.80
CA GLY A 648 -46.45 -12.20 -15.90
C GLY A 648 -47.57 -11.64 -15.04
N GLY A 649 -48.63 -11.15 -15.72
CA GLY A 649 -50.01 -11.13 -15.22
C GLY A 649 -50.60 -9.76 -15.00
#